data_AF-Q1QYU4-F1
#
_entry.id   AF-Q1QYU4-F1
#
_cell.length_a   1.000
_cell.length_b   1.000
_cell.length_c   1.000
_cell.angle_alpha   90.00
_cell.angle_beta   90.00
_cell.angle_gamma   90.00
#
_symmetry.space_group_name_H-M   'P 1'
#
loop_
_entity.id
_entity.type
_entity.pdbx_description
1 polymer ?
#
loop_
_entity_poly.entity_id
_entity_poly.type
_entity_poly.pdbx_seq_one_letter_code
_entity_poly.pdbx_strand_id
1 'polypeptide(L)'
;MTHTRWHLAPLAALTLGASTLAQADVSVTRGATDIPDGEANHAQDITIANDQLAFALAVESRPPWGVPRGTLVDLAAVKDGEIDLDRVAFADFIPNNWSAWPNDGKEVEVVEESAERAVIRVSRNFGEAMVTTTYTLEAGSDRVHLETVLDNQGDEPLEAIRSGFTLWPDTGYLFGVPGLGDAKETEASDALTDRMVAYDRDWAFALHAPYFDRINYEGQDMYREHSLKSGESRRFEGWLQVVPEGDLAPVVANEIERKQQDSGEIHGTLRDSDGNAPPNGVVMIEKEGAPYAWTLADDGEFSMSLPAGEYRAYATAEGFANAEPVALEVTDGSERELNFDGMRGPGTLSLDIRGTENDTPRDARLTILEGQQPPVEFLGKQTFFTELDPAGHAELKLAPGDYRLAVNAGAGFTARQQTLEVSLETGEEIDKTVEIERLVEPNDDHWYGADLHHHANVLEGTTPPTTVVRAQLATDLDLTFISDHDSTANHDTFRKLSAERGVPFIPSIEISPSWGHMNPFPIEMNGELEVDPGTDDVQEIVKDAHRLGAEVVPMNHPYNAYGYLSNLGDGKVPGGFTPGFDLLELNAEVDNEPTIAAAHRFWDQGTRLYFTAGTDTHDAWNDLTGRIRMMGHVPGELTPRAFARALKDGHGYATQGPLLFPEKHMFGDSLRLVEDAKGEWTVNATAVNDLAEARLIGQGGEVLATQSLDGTDATLTFEIPGDAKGWVALEVDDADGDTAWTNPLWLERRSKADYLGHDGTNEGGADEEDA
;
A
#
# COMPACT_ATOMS: atom_id res chain seq x y z
N MET A 1 -53.20 -86.61 -5.20
CA MET A 1 -53.56 -85.27 -4.70
C MET A 1 -52.35 -84.80 -3.89
N THR A 2 -51.59 -83.76 -4.19
CA THR A 2 -51.72 -82.56 -5.04
C THR A 2 -50.30 -82.00 -5.20
N HIS A 3 -49.78 -81.98 -6.42
CA HIS A 3 -49.29 -80.82 -7.20
C HIS A 3 -48.19 -79.92 -6.60
N THR A 4 -47.02 -80.08 -7.21
CA THR A 4 -45.87 -79.18 -7.39
C THR A 4 -46.26 -77.83 -7.99
N ARG A 5 -45.59 -76.74 -7.58
CA ARG A 5 -45.31 -75.56 -8.44
C ARG A 5 -44.02 -74.86 -8.01
N TRP A 6 -43.14 -74.67 -8.99
CA TRP A 6 -41.93 -73.87 -8.96
C TRP A 6 -42.29 -72.43 -9.36
N HIS A 7 -41.68 -71.42 -8.72
CA HIS A 7 -41.83 -70.02 -9.11
C HIS A 7 -40.50 -69.50 -9.69
N LEU A 8 -40.60 -68.98 -10.91
CA LEU A 8 -39.57 -68.17 -11.59
C LEU A 8 -39.42 -66.81 -10.91
N ALA A 9 -38.19 -66.32 -10.79
CA ALA A 9 -37.86 -64.94 -10.48
C ALA A 9 -37.82 -64.09 -11.78
N PRO A 10 -38.30 -62.83 -11.77
CA PRO A 10 -38.00 -61.89 -12.84
C PRO A 10 -36.80 -61.00 -12.48
N LEU A 11 -35.88 -60.84 -13.45
CA LEU A 11 -34.89 -59.77 -13.50
C LEU A 11 -35.61 -58.41 -13.57
N ALA A 12 -35.29 -57.50 -12.66
CA ALA A 12 -35.59 -56.08 -12.80
C ALA A 12 -34.36 -55.37 -13.38
N ALA A 13 -34.51 -54.80 -14.57
CA ALA A 13 -33.50 -53.94 -15.18
C ALA A 13 -33.49 -52.59 -14.45
N LEU A 14 -32.36 -52.21 -13.86
CA LEU A 14 -32.11 -50.83 -13.44
C LEU A 14 -31.83 -50.00 -14.69
N THR A 15 -32.74 -49.10 -15.02
CA THR A 15 -32.47 -47.95 -15.89
C THR A 15 -31.69 -46.91 -15.08
N LEU A 16 -30.38 -46.80 -15.33
CA LEU A 16 -29.62 -45.61 -14.96
C LEU A 16 -30.17 -44.43 -15.77
N GLY A 17 -30.93 -43.56 -15.11
CA GLY A 17 -31.16 -42.21 -15.63
C GLY A 17 -29.86 -41.45 -15.48
N ALA A 18 -29.28 -41.02 -16.60
CA ALA A 18 -28.26 -40.00 -16.60
C ALA A 18 -28.92 -38.71 -16.11
N SER A 19 -28.65 -38.35 -14.86
CA SER A 19 -28.89 -36.99 -14.37
C SER A 19 -27.92 -36.11 -15.13
N THR A 20 -28.41 -35.36 -16.12
CA THR A 20 -27.71 -34.16 -16.59
C THR A 20 -27.57 -33.27 -15.37
N LEU A 21 -26.35 -33.12 -14.83
CA LEU A 21 -26.03 -32.03 -13.92
C LEU A 21 -26.43 -30.76 -14.68
N ALA A 22 -27.47 -30.07 -14.20
CA ALA A 22 -27.79 -28.75 -14.70
C ALA A 22 -26.65 -27.85 -14.25
N GLN A 23 -25.75 -27.48 -15.17
CA GLN A 23 -24.86 -26.33 -14.95
C GLN A 23 -25.76 -25.12 -14.70
N ALA A 24 -25.41 -24.27 -13.72
CA ALA A 24 -26.19 -23.06 -13.48
C ALA A 24 -26.00 -22.09 -14.65
N ASP A 25 -27.08 -21.42 -15.02
CA ASP A 25 -27.10 -20.48 -16.13
C ASP A 25 -26.22 -19.26 -15.80
N VAL A 26 -25.46 -18.77 -16.79
CA VAL A 26 -24.80 -17.46 -16.72
C VAL A 26 -25.87 -16.37 -16.74
N SER A 27 -25.69 -15.35 -15.90
CA SER A 27 -26.57 -14.19 -15.80
C SER A 27 -25.82 -12.89 -16.09
N VAL A 28 -26.52 -11.93 -16.70
CA VAL A 28 -26.04 -10.55 -16.90
C VAL A 28 -27.12 -9.61 -16.36
N THR A 29 -26.79 -8.87 -15.31
CA THR A 29 -27.71 -7.94 -14.65
C THR A 29 -27.23 -6.51 -14.86
N ARG A 30 -28.16 -5.60 -15.16
CA ARG A 30 -27.89 -4.15 -15.20
C ARG A 30 -28.44 -3.48 -13.97
N GLY A 31 -27.63 -2.65 -13.32
CA GLY A 31 -27.99 -1.95 -12.09
C GLY A 31 -26.80 -1.88 -11.14
N ALA A 32 -27.06 -1.40 -9.92
CA ALA A 32 -26.12 -1.59 -8.83
C ALA A 32 -25.85 -3.10 -8.66
N THR A 33 -24.60 -3.44 -8.38
CA THR A 33 -24.14 -4.79 -8.16
C THR A 33 -24.89 -5.46 -7.00
N ASP A 34 -25.15 -6.75 -7.15
CA ASP A 34 -25.66 -7.58 -6.06
C ASP A 34 -24.51 -8.25 -5.27
N ILE A 35 -23.23 -7.97 -5.62
CA ILE A 35 -22.05 -8.39 -4.87
C ILE A 35 -22.00 -7.57 -3.57
N PRO A 36 -22.05 -8.22 -2.39
CA PRO A 36 -21.89 -7.52 -1.12
C PRO A 36 -20.58 -6.73 -1.04
N ASP A 37 -20.67 -5.52 -0.49
CA ASP A 37 -19.58 -4.54 -0.36
C ASP A 37 -19.00 -3.99 -1.67
N GLY A 38 -19.56 -4.33 -2.85
CA GLY A 38 -19.03 -3.86 -4.13
C GLY A 38 -19.25 -2.38 -4.48
N GLU A 39 -18.35 -1.85 -5.30
CA GLU A 39 -18.22 -0.44 -5.69
C GLU A 39 -19.08 -0.09 -6.91
N ALA A 40 -19.48 -1.07 -7.73
CA ALA A 40 -20.33 -0.87 -8.90
C ALA A 40 -21.81 -0.59 -8.53
N ASN A 41 -22.09 0.63 -8.08
CA ASN A 41 -23.37 1.05 -7.47
C ASN A 41 -24.34 1.82 -8.40
N HIS A 42 -23.99 2.05 -9.66
CA HIS A 42 -24.78 2.88 -10.58
C HIS A 42 -25.79 2.06 -11.38
N ALA A 43 -26.92 2.66 -11.73
CA ALA A 43 -28.01 2.02 -12.48
C ALA A 43 -27.66 1.55 -13.91
N GLN A 44 -26.43 1.75 -14.38
CA GLN A 44 -25.93 1.31 -15.69
C GLN A 44 -24.78 0.31 -15.59
N ASP A 45 -24.32 0.02 -14.37
CA ASP A 45 -23.28 -0.97 -14.15
C ASP A 45 -23.80 -2.36 -14.49
N ILE A 46 -22.87 -3.29 -14.72
CA ILE A 46 -23.18 -4.62 -15.22
C ILE A 46 -22.53 -5.65 -14.31
N THR A 47 -23.33 -6.53 -13.72
CA THR A 47 -22.87 -7.70 -12.97
C THR A 47 -23.06 -8.95 -13.82
N ILE A 48 -22.04 -9.81 -13.87
CA ILE A 48 -22.03 -11.08 -14.59
C ILE A 48 -21.73 -12.18 -13.57
N ALA A 49 -22.55 -13.23 -13.53
CA ALA A 49 -22.41 -14.29 -12.53
C ALA A 49 -22.78 -15.67 -13.07
N ASN A 50 -22.16 -16.71 -12.50
CA ASN A 50 -22.55 -18.12 -12.64
C ASN A 50 -22.56 -18.80 -11.24
N ASP A 51 -22.45 -20.13 -11.16
CA ASP A 51 -22.41 -20.88 -9.91
C ASP A 51 -21.07 -20.86 -9.14
N GLN A 52 -20.00 -20.33 -9.74
CA GLN A 52 -18.66 -20.32 -9.16
C GLN A 52 -18.20 -18.92 -8.76
N LEU A 53 -18.59 -17.89 -9.52
CA LEU A 53 -18.16 -16.51 -9.29
C LEU A 53 -19.18 -15.48 -9.79
N ALA A 54 -19.02 -14.25 -9.31
CA ALA A 54 -19.65 -13.05 -9.82
C ALA A 54 -18.60 -11.95 -9.99
N PHE A 55 -18.71 -11.12 -11.03
CA PHE A 55 -17.90 -9.90 -11.18
C PHE A 55 -18.75 -8.75 -11.71
N ALA A 56 -18.36 -7.51 -11.40
CA ALA A 56 -19.06 -6.33 -11.90
C ALA A 56 -18.15 -5.34 -12.61
N LEU A 57 -18.71 -4.70 -13.64
CA LEU A 57 -18.08 -3.63 -14.40
C LEU A 57 -18.72 -2.29 -14.01
N ALA A 58 -17.90 -1.35 -13.50
CA ALA A 58 -18.30 0.02 -13.17
C ALA A 58 -18.50 0.86 -14.44
N VAL A 59 -19.59 0.62 -15.16
CA VAL A 59 -19.92 1.34 -16.40
C VAL A 59 -20.12 2.82 -16.15
N GLU A 60 -20.74 3.22 -15.03
CA GLU A 60 -20.94 4.62 -14.68
C GLU A 60 -20.56 4.95 -13.23
N SER A 61 -20.45 3.96 -12.35
CA SER A 61 -19.77 4.14 -11.05
C SER A 61 -18.34 4.61 -11.24
N ARG A 62 -17.79 5.25 -10.21
CA ARG A 62 -16.44 5.81 -10.21
C ARG A 62 -15.46 4.68 -9.85
N PRO A 63 -14.60 4.23 -10.76
CA PRO A 63 -13.53 3.32 -10.39
C PRO A 63 -12.48 4.03 -9.51
N PRO A 64 -11.74 3.28 -8.69
CA PRO A 64 -10.66 3.84 -7.88
C PRO A 64 -9.50 4.40 -8.71
N TRP A 65 -8.66 5.23 -8.09
CA TRP A 65 -7.46 5.84 -8.71
C TRP A 65 -7.71 6.62 -10.02
N GLY A 66 -8.95 7.06 -10.26
CA GLY A 66 -9.35 7.80 -11.46
C GLY A 66 -9.08 7.05 -12.77
N VAL A 67 -9.13 5.71 -12.75
CA VAL A 67 -9.11 4.90 -13.99
C VAL A 67 -10.46 5.01 -14.71
N PRO A 68 -10.51 4.74 -16.04
CA PRO A 68 -11.73 4.97 -16.80
C PRO A 68 -12.84 4.01 -16.45
N ARG A 69 -14.06 4.52 -16.43
CA ARG A 69 -15.29 3.74 -16.36
C ARG A 69 -15.31 2.56 -17.35
N GLY A 70 -16.01 1.50 -16.95
CA GLY A 70 -16.10 0.22 -17.64
C GLY A 70 -15.07 -0.80 -17.15
N THR A 71 -14.37 -0.50 -16.05
CA THR A 71 -13.43 -1.41 -15.40
C THR A 71 -14.13 -2.45 -14.55
N LEU A 72 -13.50 -3.61 -14.40
CA LEU A 72 -13.88 -4.58 -13.38
C LEU A 72 -13.40 -4.06 -12.03
N VAL A 73 -14.36 -3.75 -11.17
CA VAL A 73 -14.15 -3.22 -9.82
C VAL A 73 -14.63 -4.19 -8.75
N ASP A 74 -15.52 -5.13 -9.08
CA ASP A 74 -15.98 -6.13 -8.11
C ASP A 74 -15.71 -7.55 -8.59
N LEU A 75 -15.27 -8.44 -7.69
CA LEU A 75 -15.07 -9.87 -7.93
C LEU A 75 -15.31 -10.67 -6.65
N ALA A 76 -16.19 -11.67 -6.74
CA ALA A 76 -16.55 -12.51 -5.61
C ALA A 76 -16.68 -13.98 -6.00
N ALA A 77 -16.38 -14.87 -5.05
CA ALA A 77 -16.73 -16.28 -5.15
C ALA A 77 -18.23 -16.50 -4.93
N VAL A 78 -18.79 -17.56 -5.51
CA VAL A 78 -20.14 -18.03 -5.20
C VAL A 78 -20.02 -19.27 -4.34
N LYS A 79 -20.49 -19.18 -3.10
CA LYS A 79 -20.41 -20.23 -2.07
C LYS A 79 -21.81 -20.70 -1.74
N ASP A 80 -22.06 -22.00 -1.89
CA ASP A 80 -23.38 -22.61 -1.63
C ASP A 80 -24.55 -21.93 -2.39
N GLY A 81 -24.26 -21.32 -3.54
CA GLY A 81 -25.24 -20.59 -4.36
C GLY A 81 -25.51 -19.14 -3.93
N GLU A 82 -24.76 -18.63 -2.96
CA GLU A 82 -24.78 -17.22 -2.52
C GLU A 82 -23.47 -16.53 -2.95
N ILE A 83 -23.58 -15.28 -3.41
CA ILE A 83 -22.42 -14.46 -3.76
C ILE A 83 -21.74 -14.01 -2.47
N ASP A 84 -20.45 -14.28 -2.33
CA ASP A 84 -19.61 -13.85 -1.20
C ASP A 84 -19.24 -12.36 -1.32
N LEU A 85 -18.54 -11.83 -0.31
CA LEU A 85 -18.01 -10.46 -0.33
C LEU A 85 -17.11 -10.21 -1.54
N ASP A 86 -17.12 -8.96 -2.02
CA ASP A 86 -16.07 -8.45 -2.89
C ASP A 86 -14.70 -8.60 -2.26
N ARG A 87 -13.70 -8.90 -3.09
CA ARG A 87 -12.29 -9.04 -2.67
C ARG A 87 -11.32 -8.28 -3.54
N VAL A 88 -11.78 -7.48 -4.51
CA VAL A 88 -10.89 -6.71 -5.38
C VAL A 88 -11.26 -5.24 -5.41
N ALA A 89 -10.27 -4.38 -5.24
CA ALA A 89 -10.41 -2.97 -5.56
C ALA A 89 -10.50 -2.79 -7.09
N PHE A 90 -9.75 -3.63 -7.81
CA PHE A 90 -9.57 -3.51 -9.25
C PHE A 90 -8.92 -4.75 -9.87
N ALA A 91 -9.45 -5.21 -11.01
CA ALA A 91 -8.77 -6.22 -11.82
C ALA A 91 -8.99 -6.01 -13.33
N ASP A 92 -8.10 -5.26 -13.98
CA ASP A 92 -8.25 -4.93 -15.40
C ASP A 92 -6.91 -4.64 -16.10
N PHE A 93 -6.97 -4.23 -17.36
CA PHE A 93 -5.81 -3.90 -18.17
C PHE A 93 -5.36 -2.44 -17.97
N ILE A 94 -4.10 -2.27 -17.56
CA ILE A 94 -3.45 -0.97 -17.41
C ILE A 94 -2.40 -0.77 -18.52
N PRO A 95 -2.54 0.28 -19.35
CA PRO A 95 -1.51 0.68 -20.30
C PRO A 95 -0.48 1.60 -19.62
N ASN A 96 0.78 1.37 -19.96
CA ASN A 96 1.93 2.18 -19.58
C ASN A 96 2.04 2.48 -18.07
N ASN A 97 1.97 1.44 -17.23
CA ASN A 97 2.25 1.52 -15.78
C ASN A 97 1.49 2.66 -15.06
N TRP A 98 0.16 2.56 -15.01
CA TRP A 98 -0.74 3.50 -14.33
C TRP A 98 -0.64 4.96 -14.80
N SER A 99 -0.22 5.18 -16.04
CA SER A 99 -0.20 6.53 -16.63
C SER A 99 -1.59 7.16 -16.67
N ALA A 100 -1.64 8.49 -16.51
CA ALA A 100 -2.88 9.26 -16.49
C ALA A 100 -3.79 9.03 -17.71
N TRP A 101 -5.09 8.97 -17.44
CA TRP A 101 -6.14 8.74 -18.42
C TRP A 101 -6.96 10.02 -18.71
N PRO A 102 -7.40 10.23 -19.97
CA PRO A 102 -8.31 11.34 -20.28
C PRO A 102 -9.74 11.16 -19.75
N ASN A 103 -10.21 9.91 -19.62
CA ASN A 103 -11.57 9.55 -19.15
C ASN A 103 -12.76 10.14 -19.93
N ASP A 104 -12.57 10.54 -21.19
CA ASP A 104 -13.60 11.16 -22.02
C ASP A 104 -14.14 10.26 -23.16
N GLY A 105 -13.57 9.07 -23.37
CA GLY A 105 -13.98 8.11 -24.40
C GLY A 105 -14.22 6.70 -23.85
N LYS A 106 -15.48 6.24 -23.88
CA LYS A 106 -15.88 4.90 -23.46
C LYS A 106 -17.01 4.33 -24.34
N GLU A 107 -16.92 3.06 -24.70
CA GLU A 107 -18.00 2.27 -25.32
C GLU A 107 -18.14 0.93 -24.61
N VAL A 108 -19.38 0.51 -24.32
CA VAL A 108 -19.70 -0.79 -23.67
C VAL A 108 -20.71 -1.54 -24.50
N GLU A 109 -20.38 -2.77 -24.89
CA GLU A 109 -21.19 -3.65 -25.73
C GLU A 109 -21.40 -5.01 -25.03
N VAL A 110 -22.66 -5.40 -24.84
CA VAL A 110 -23.02 -6.80 -24.50
C VAL A 110 -23.03 -7.58 -25.81
N VAL A 111 -21.95 -8.31 -26.09
CA VAL A 111 -21.75 -9.04 -27.35
C VAL A 111 -22.58 -10.33 -27.36
N GLU A 112 -22.65 -11.00 -26.20
CA GLU A 112 -23.39 -12.24 -26.02
C GLU A 112 -23.99 -12.31 -24.62
N GLU A 113 -25.24 -12.75 -24.53
CA GLU A 113 -25.96 -13.01 -23.28
C GLU A 113 -26.79 -14.29 -23.48
N SER A 114 -26.38 -15.36 -22.82
CA SER A 114 -27.03 -16.68 -22.88
C SER A 114 -26.83 -17.43 -21.56
N ALA A 115 -27.57 -18.53 -21.37
CA ALA A 115 -27.41 -19.39 -20.20
C ALA A 115 -26.02 -20.06 -20.17
N GLU A 116 -25.41 -20.28 -21.32
CA GLU A 116 -24.12 -20.96 -21.43
C GLU A 116 -22.94 -20.01 -21.28
N ARG A 117 -23.10 -18.73 -21.64
CA ARG A 117 -22.00 -17.77 -21.73
C ARG A 117 -22.48 -16.32 -21.80
N ALA A 118 -21.70 -15.42 -21.19
CA ALA A 118 -21.77 -13.97 -21.38
C ALA A 118 -20.45 -13.43 -21.93
N VAL A 119 -20.53 -12.47 -22.86
CA VAL A 119 -19.38 -11.78 -23.44
C VAL A 119 -19.64 -10.28 -23.45
N ILE A 120 -18.83 -9.52 -22.72
CA ILE A 120 -18.90 -8.06 -22.64
C ILE A 120 -17.63 -7.46 -23.25
N ARG A 121 -17.78 -6.43 -24.08
CA ARG A 121 -16.65 -5.67 -24.65
C ARG A 121 -16.70 -4.23 -24.16
N VAL A 122 -15.57 -3.75 -23.65
CA VAL A 122 -15.39 -2.37 -23.17
C VAL A 122 -14.21 -1.74 -23.91
N SER A 123 -14.45 -0.60 -24.55
CA SER A 123 -13.42 0.19 -25.24
C SER A 123 -13.23 1.52 -24.53
N ARG A 124 -11.98 1.86 -24.18
CA ARG A 124 -11.60 3.09 -23.45
C ARG A 124 -10.44 3.79 -24.16
N ASN A 125 -10.41 5.11 -24.20
CA ASN A 125 -9.30 5.84 -24.80
C ASN A 125 -8.15 6.03 -23.81
N PHE A 126 -6.92 5.83 -24.26
CA PHE A 126 -5.68 6.13 -23.54
C PHE A 126 -4.86 7.11 -24.37
N GLY A 127 -5.01 8.41 -24.11
CA GLY A 127 -4.56 9.44 -25.05
C GLY A 127 -5.22 9.27 -26.40
N GLU A 128 -4.42 9.12 -27.47
CA GLU A 128 -4.90 8.82 -28.83
C GLU A 128 -4.99 7.30 -29.11
N ALA A 129 -4.63 6.43 -28.16
CA ALA A 129 -4.79 4.98 -28.30
C ALA A 129 -6.16 4.51 -27.79
N MET A 130 -6.57 3.30 -28.19
CA MET A 130 -7.77 2.64 -27.70
C MET A 130 -7.44 1.32 -27.02
N VAL A 131 -7.94 1.13 -25.80
CA VAL A 131 -7.87 -0.11 -25.02
C VAL A 131 -9.23 -0.80 -25.11
N THR A 132 -9.30 -1.92 -25.81
CA THR A 132 -10.54 -2.71 -25.94
C THR A 132 -10.39 -4.03 -25.21
N THR A 133 -11.09 -4.19 -24.09
CA THR A 133 -11.09 -5.41 -23.26
C THR A 133 -12.38 -6.19 -23.48
N THR A 134 -12.26 -7.50 -23.69
CA THR A 134 -13.37 -8.45 -23.78
C THR A 134 -13.34 -9.38 -22.57
N TYR A 135 -14.42 -9.40 -21.80
CA TYR A 135 -14.63 -10.26 -20.63
C TYR A 135 -15.57 -11.38 -21.04
N THR A 136 -15.19 -12.62 -20.77
CA THR A 136 -16.01 -13.80 -21.05
C THR A 136 -16.16 -14.66 -19.79
N LEU A 137 -17.40 -14.98 -19.44
CA LEU A 137 -17.74 -15.96 -18.40
C LEU A 137 -18.63 -17.05 -18.97
N GLU A 138 -18.26 -18.30 -18.73
CA GLU A 138 -19.00 -19.50 -19.15
C GLU A 138 -19.67 -20.17 -17.95
N ALA A 139 -20.75 -20.93 -18.20
CA ALA A 139 -21.45 -21.68 -17.16
C ALA A 139 -20.52 -22.72 -16.50
N GLY A 140 -20.48 -22.77 -15.16
CA GLY A 140 -19.60 -23.67 -14.40
C GLY A 140 -18.12 -23.31 -14.41
N SER A 141 -17.72 -22.17 -15.00
CA SER A 141 -16.33 -21.69 -14.99
C SER A 141 -16.02 -20.94 -13.70
N ASP A 142 -14.94 -21.30 -13.03
CA ASP A 142 -14.31 -20.54 -11.94
C ASP A 142 -13.40 -19.41 -12.45
N ARG A 143 -13.45 -19.13 -13.76
CA ARG A 143 -12.55 -18.20 -14.45
C ARG A 143 -13.30 -17.20 -15.33
N VAL A 144 -12.87 -15.94 -15.26
CA VAL A 144 -13.16 -14.91 -16.25
C VAL A 144 -12.03 -14.88 -17.27
N HIS A 145 -12.33 -15.11 -18.54
CA HIS A 145 -11.35 -14.97 -19.62
C HIS A 145 -11.28 -13.52 -20.08
N LEU A 146 -10.06 -12.99 -20.16
CA LEU A 146 -9.75 -11.61 -20.49
C LEU A 146 -8.95 -11.54 -21.80
N GLU A 147 -9.43 -10.73 -22.74
CA GLU A 147 -8.69 -10.39 -23.96
C GLU A 147 -8.67 -8.89 -24.18
N THR A 148 -7.48 -8.29 -24.20
CA THR A 148 -7.33 -6.85 -24.48
C THR A 148 -6.60 -6.62 -25.79
N VAL A 149 -7.12 -5.71 -26.63
CA VAL A 149 -6.41 -5.12 -27.76
C VAL A 149 -6.09 -3.67 -27.45
N LEU A 150 -4.79 -3.33 -27.42
CA LEU A 150 -4.28 -1.97 -27.37
C LEU A 150 -3.95 -1.51 -28.78
N ASP A 151 -4.66 -0.51 -29.29
CA ASP A 151 -4.58 0.01 -30.66
C ASP A 151 -4.05 1.45 -30.65
N ASN A 152 -2.86 1.69 -31.22
CA ASN A 152 -2.33 3.04 -31.33
C ASN A 152 -2.96 3.76 -32.53
N GLN A 153 -3.98 4.59 -32.27
CA GLN A 153 -4.67 5.37 -33.30
C GLN A 153 -4.08 6.77 -33.49
N GLY A 154 -3.05 7.12 -32.72
CA GLY A 154 -2.34 8.38 -32.82
C GLY A 154 -1.33 8.41 -33.96
N ASP A 155 -0.82 9.61 -34.25
CA ASP A 155 0.20 9.82 -35.29
C ASP A 155 1.63 9.50 -34.81
N GLU A 156 1.85 9.49 -33.49
CA GLU A 156 3.15 9.22 -32.85
C GLU A 156 3.25 7.77 -32.34
N PRO A 157 4.45 7.17 -32.33
CA PRO A 157 4.65 5.85 -31.75
C PRO A 157 4.53 5.87 -30.22
N LEU A 158 3.97 4.81 -29.65
CA LEU A 158 4.09 4.49 -28.23
C LEU A 158 5.37 3.66 -28.07
N GLU A 159 6.35 4.19 -27.34
CA GLU A 159 7.68 3.57 -27.22
C GLU A 159 7.90 3.01 -25.82
N ALA A 160 8.36 1.75 -25.75
CA ALA A 160 8.72 1.07 -24.51
C ALA A 160 7.67 1.17 -23.39
N ILE A 161 6.39 1.11 -23.77
CA ILE A 161 5.29 1.12 -22.80
C ILE A 161 5.18 -0.25 -22.12
N ARG A 162 4.84 -0.24 -20.84
CA ARG A 162 4.59 -1.45 -20.04
C ARG A 162 3.08 -1.64 -19.89
N SER A 163 2.53 -2.68 -20.49
CA SER A 163 1.06 -2.88 -20.51
C SER A 163 0.70 -4.31 -20.14
N GLY A 164 -0.43 -4.48 -19.46
CA GLY A 164 -0.86 -5.79 -18.97
C GLY A 164 -2.04 -5.73 -18.03
N PHE A 165 -2.44 -6.90 -17.54
CA PHE A 165 -3.52 -7.09 -16.58
C PHE A 165 -2.98 -6.94 -15.17
N THR A 166 -3.83 -6.46 -14.29
CA THR A 166 -3.53 -6.28 -12.88
C THR A 166 -4.59 -6.95 -12.02
N LEU A 167 -4.23 -7.27 -10.78
CA LEU A 167 -5.13 -7.77 -9.76
C LEU A 167 -4.76 -7.10 -8.43
N TRP A 168 -5.63 -6.21 -7.98
CA TRP A 168 -5.49 -5.44 -6.75
C TRP A 168 -6.61 -5.86 -5.80
N PRO A 169 -6.30 -6.67 -4.77
CA PRO A 169 -7.30 -7.09 -3.81
C PRO A 169 -7.67 -5.95 -2.86
N ASP A 170 -8.90 -5.98 -2.31
CA ASP A 170 -9.34 -5.05 -1.25
C ASP A 170 -8.82 -5.42 0.15
N THR A 171 -8.40 -6.67 0.30
CA THR A 171 -8.01 -7.25 1.59
C THR A 171 -7.16 -8.49 1.37
N GLY A 172 -6.58 -9.00 2.44
CA GLY A 172 -5.83 -10.25 2.43
C GLY A 172 -4.36 -10.03 2.08
N TYR A 173 -3.77 -11.04 1.46
CA TYR A 173 -2.33 -11.19 1.29
C TYR A 173 -1.97 -11.48 -0.17
N LEU A 174 -0.71 -11.28 -0.51
CA LEU A 174 -0.18 -11.53 -1.84
C LEU A 174 0.76 -12.72 -1.83
N PHE A 175 0.56 -13.60 -2.81
CA PHE A 175 1.54 -14.58 -3.22
C PHE A 175 2.00 -14.20 -4.61
N GLY A 176 3.09 -13.42 -4.63
CA GLY A 176 3.76 -12.98 -5.85
C GLY A 176 4.22 -14.16 -6.72
N VAL A 177 4.68 -13.86 -7.92
CA VAL A 177 5.00 -14.89 -8.92
C VAL A 177 6.13 -15.81 -8.41
N PRO A 178 5.89 -17.13 -8.21
CA PRO A 178 6.92 -18.07 -7.80
C PRO A 178 8.21 -17.96 -8.62
N GLY A 179 9.36 -17.92 -7.94
CA GLY A 179 10.69 -17.78 -8.54
C GLY A 179 11.24 -16.35 -8.58
N LEU A 180 10.41 -15.32 -8.39
CA LEU A 180 10.85 -13.92 -8.39
C LEU A 180 11.18 -13.36 -7.00
N GLY A 181 10.83 -14.08 -5.92
CA GLY A 181 11.04 -13.63 -4.54
C GLY A 181 10.21 -12.38 -4.20
N ASP A 182 10.67 -11.59 -3.22
CA ASP A 182 9.97 -10.41 -2.71
C ASP A 182 10.28 -9.14 -3.53
N ALA A 183 10.53 -9.29 -4.83
CA ALA A 183 10.89 -8.18 -5.69
C ALA A 183 9.67 -7.32 -6.02
N LYS A 184 9.69 -6.03 -5.61
CA LYS A 184 8.66 -5.05 -6.00
C LYS A 184 8.55 -4.89 -7.52
N GLU A 185 9.68 -4.74 -8.22
CA GLU A 185 9.75 -4.68 -9.68
C GLU A 185 10.91 -5.53 -10.20
N THR A 186 10.67 -6.41 -11.18
CA THR A 186 11.75 -7.19 -11.83
C THR A 186 11.31 -7.78 -13.17
N GLU A 187 12.29 -8.13 -14.02
CA GLU A 187 12.03 -8.98 -15.19
C GLU A 187 11.70 -10.41 -14.75
N ALA A 188 10.81 -11.07 -15.49
CA ALA A 188 10.26 -12.37 -15.15
C ALA A 188 11.12 -13.56 -15.64
N SER A 189 12.43 -13.39 -15.79
CA SER A 189 13.31 -14.44 -16.36
C SER A 189 13.40 -15.69 -15.50
N ASP A 190 13.26 -15.55 -14.18
CA ASP A 190 13.35 -16.63 -13.20
C ASP A 190 11.96 -17.10 -12.72
N ALA A 191 10.88 -16.63 -13.34
CA ALA A 191 9.53 -17.01 -12.98
C ALA A 191 9.27 -18.51 -13.25
N LEU A 192 8.79 -19.21 -12.23
CA LEU A 192 8.45 -20.64 -12.27
C LEU A 192 7.02 -20.88 -12.79
N THR A 193 6.20 -19.83 -12.85
CA THR A 193 4.84 -19.85 -13.37
C THR A 193 4.46 -18.47 -13.95
N ASP A 194 3.27 -18.36 -14.54
CA ASP A 194 2.72 -17.17 -15.19
C ASP A 194 1.48 -16.65 -14.45
N ARG A 195 1.49 -16.79 -13.12
CA ARG A 195 0.43 -16.33 -12.23
C ARG A 195 0.96 -15.65 -10.97
N MET A 196 0.18 -14.72 -10.46
CA MET A 196 0.21 -14.28 -9.06
C MET A 196 -1.12 -14.67 -8.40
N VAL A 197 -1.16 -14.69 -7.06
CA VAL A 197 -2.40 -14.99 -6.32
C VAL A 197 -2.59 -13.98 -5.19
N ALA A 198 -3.76 -13.36 -5.11
CA ALA A 198 -4.25 -12.68 -3.92
C ALA A 198 -5.07 -13.68 -3.09
N TYR A 199 -4.93 -13.70 -1.76
CA TYR A 199 -5.56 -14.74 -0.95
C TYR A 199 -5.80 -14.32 0.49
N ASP A 200 -6.73 -15.00 1.14
CA ASP A 200 -6.83 -15.11 2.60
C ASP A 200 -7.27 -16.54 2.94
N ARG A 201 -7.61 -16.81 4.20
CA ARG A 201 -7.99 -18.13 4.69
C ARG A 201 -9.15 -18.76 3.93
N ASP A 202 -10.13 -17.96 3.54
CA ASP A 202 -11.41 -18.39 2.99
C ASP A 202 -11.63 -17.98 1.52
N TRP A 203 -10.60 -17.52 0.81
CA TRP A 203 -10.66 -17.24 -0.63
C TRP A 203 -9.26 -17.12 -1.23
N ALA A 204 -9.13 -17.41 -2.54
CA ALA A 204 -7.90 -17.14 -3.29
C ALA A 204 -8.21 -16.80 -4.74
N PHE A 205 -7.77 -15.65 -5.22
CA PHE A 205 -7.97 -15.18 -6.59
C PHE A 205 -6.63 -15.09 -7.33
N ALA A 206 -6.56 -15.70 -8.51
CA ALA A 206 -5.32 -15.76 -9.28
C ALA A 206 -5.44 -15.01 -10.61
N LEU A 207 -4.46 -14.16 -10.90
CA LEU A 207 -4.29 -13.58 -12.23
C LEU A 207 -3.29 -14.44 -13.02
N HIS A 208 -3.73 -14.96 -14.16
CA HIS A 208 -2.90 -15.72 -15.11
C HIS A 208 -2.59 -14.85 -16.33
N ALA A 209 -1.32 -14.52 -16.55
CA ALA A 209 -0.89 -13.62 -17.63
C ALA A 209 0.31 -14.19 -18.43
N PRO A 210 0.10 -15.13 -19.38
CA PRO A 210 1.19 -15.87 -20.05
C PRO A 210 2.12 -15.02 -20.92
N TYR A 211 1.75 -13.78 -21.21
CA TYR A 211 2.52 -12.87 -22.06
C TYR A 211 3.54 -12.04 -21.28
N PHE A 212 3.44 -12.00 -19.95
CA PHE A 212 4.22 -11.09 -19.13
C PHE A 212 5.73 -11.37 -19.27
N ASP A 213 6.52 -10.31 -19.15
CA ASP A 213 7.98 -10.40 -19.11
C ASP A 213 8.58 -9.65 -17.92
N ARG A 214 7.75 -8.99 -17.11
CA ARG A 214 8.12 -8.30 -15.89
C ARG A 214 6.92 -8.15 -14.96
N ILE A 215 7.21 -7.94 -13.69
CA ILE A 215 6.23 -7.59 -12.67
C ILE A 215 6.47 -6.19 -12.14
N ASN A 216 5.42 -5.56 -11.66
CA ASN A 216 5.47 -4.43 -10.73
C ASN A 216 4.55 -4.73 -9.53
N TYR A 217 4.76 -4.04 -8.40
CA TYR A 217 4.04 -4.22 -7.14
C TYR A 217 3.91 -5.71 -6.75
N GLU A 218 5.06 -6.38 -6.64
CA GLU A 218 5.14 -7.79 -6.17
C GLU A 218 4.34 -8.79 -7.02
N GLY A 219 3.99 -8.42 -8.25
CA GLY A 219 3.26 -9.26 -9.19
C GLY A 219 1.81 -8.84 -9.39
N GLN A 220 1.25 -7.95 -8.57
CA GLN A 220 -0.11 -7.41 -8.77
C GLN A 220 -0.28 -6.84 -10.18
N ASP A 221 0.80 -6.27 -10.73
CA ASP A 221 0.87 -5.82 -12.11
C ASP A 221 1.73 -6.78 -12.96
N MET A 222 1.10 -7.53 -13.86
CA MET A 222 1.80 -8.46 -14.76
C MET A 222 1.95 -7.86 -16.16
N TYR A 223 3.10 -7.24 -16.42
CA TYR A 223 3.33 -6.43 -17.61
C TYR A 223 4.17 -7.11 -18.67
N ARG A 224 4.00 -6.61 -19.90
CA ARG A 224 4.95 -6.76 -20.98
C ARG A 224 5.41 -5.40 -21.47
N GLU A 225 6.71 -5.25 -21.67
CA GLU A 225 7.26 -4.07 -22.33
C GLU A 225 7.20 -4.19 -23.86
N HIS A 226 6.74 -3.14 -24.53
CA HIS A 226 6.62 -3.13 -25.98
C HIS A 226 6.51 -1.72 -26.58
N SER A 227 6.63 -1.64 -27.90
CA SER A 227 6.32 -0.42 -28.67
C SER A 227 5.22 -0.70 -29.69
N LEU A 228 4.42 0.33 -30.01
CA LEU A 228 3.40 0.34 -31.07
C LEU A 228 3.60 1.54 -31.97
N LYS A 229 3.82 1.31 -33.27
CA LYS A 229 3.79 2.38 -34.27
C LYS A 229 2.38 2.93 -34.43
N SER A 230 2.26 4.12 -35.03
CA SER A 230 0.97 4.63 -35.48
C SER A 230 0.23 3.59 -36.35
N GLY A 231 -1.03 3.31 -35.99
CA GLY A 231 -1.90 2.32 -36.62
C GLY A 231 -1.58 0.86 -36.29
N GLU A 232 -0.64 0.59 -35.37
CA GLU A 232 -0.32 -0.76 -34.90
C GLU A 232 -1.11 -1.10 -33.64
N SER A 233 -1.55 -2.35 -33.54
CA SER A 233 -2.25 -2.87 -32.37
C SER A 233 -1.56 -4.11 -31.82
N ARG A 234 -1.74 -4.37 -30.52
CA ARG A 234 -1.26 -5.58 -29.84
C ARG A 234 -2.35 -6.19 -28.98
N ARG A 235 -2.39 -7.53 -28.99
CA ARG A 235 -3.33 -8.34 -28.20
C ARG A 235 -2.64 -8.95 -26.98
N PHE A 236 -3.37 -8.96 -25.88
CA PHE A 236 -3.02 -9.54 -24.58
C PHE A 236 -4.14 -10.49 -24.16
N GLU A 237 -3.80 -11.61 -23.55
CA GLU A 237 -4.74 -12.64 -23.14
C GLU A 237 -4.39 -13.14 -21.73
N GLY A 238 -5.40 -13.26 -20.87
CA GLY A 238 -5.23 -13.64 -19.47
C GLY A 238 -6.52 -14.17 -18.86
N TRP A 239 -6.45 -14.57 -17.59
CA TRP A 239 -7.60 -15.10 -16.84
C TRP A 239 -7.56 -14.62 -15.39
N LEU A 240 -8.71 -14.25 -14.85
CA LEU A 240 -8.93 -14.14 -13.41
C LEU A 240 -9.62 -15.41 -12.95
N GLN A 241 -9.01 -16.13 -12.02
CA GLN A 241 -9.56 -17.35 -11.43
C GLN A 241 -10.00 -17.06 -9.99
N VAL A 242 -11.16 -17.57 -9.60
CA VAL A 242 -11.74 -17.40 -8.27
C VAL A 242 -11.82 -18.75 -7.57
N VAL A 243 -11.22 -18.84 -6.39
CA VAL A 243 -11.27 -20.03 -5.52
C VAL A 243 -11.97 -19.67 -4.21
N PRO A 244 -12.99 -20.45 -3.77
CA PRO A 244 -13.79 -20.15 -2.58
C PRO A 244 -13.09 -20.47 -1.25
N GLU A 245 -11.80 -20.81 -1.27
CA GLU A 245 -10.98 -21.13 -0.12
C GLU A 245 -9.54 -20.64 -0.37
N GLY A 246 -8.75 -20.45 0.69
CA GLY A 246 -7.33 -20.10 0.62
C GLY A 246 -6.41 -21.21 0.10
N ASP A 247 -6.91 -22.11 -0.75
CA ASP A 247 -6.19 -23.27 -1.28
C ASP A 247 -5.69 -23.00 -2.70
N LEU A 248 -4.39 -23.24 -2.97
CA LEU A 248 -3.80 -23.06 -4.30
C LEU A 248 -3.84 -24.32 -5.17
N ALA A 249 -4.30 -25.46 -4.67
CA ALA A 249 -4.46 -26.68 -5.45
C ALA A 249 -5.35 -26.47 -6.70
N PRO A 250 -6.51 -25.79 -6.63
CA PRO A 250 -7.31 -25.49 -7.83
C PRO A 250 -6.59 -24.55 -8.81
N VAL A 251 -5.76 -23.63 -8.31
CA VAL A 251 -4.96 -22.71 -9.13
C VAL A 251 -3.90 -23.47 -9.92
N VAL A 252 -3.20 -24.41 -9.28
CA VAL A 252 -2.19 -25.25 -9.94
C VAL A 252 -2.83 -26.27 -10.88
N ALA A 253 -3.99 -26.83 -10.53
CA ALA A 253 -4.74 -27.70 -11.44
C ALA A 253 -5.12 -26.99 -12.75
N ASN A 254 -5.57 -25.73 -12.66
CA ASN A 254 -5.82 -24.89 -13.83
C ASN A 254 -4.55 -24.60 -14.63
N GLU A 255 -3.41 -24.33 -13.97
CA GLU A 255 -2.13 -24.17 -14.65
C GLU A 255 -1.77 -25.42 -15.49
N ILE A 256 -1.92 -26.60 -14.90
CA ILE A 256 -1.67 -27.89 -15.57
C ILE A 256 -2.57 -28.05 -16.80
N GLU A 257 -3.88 -27.77 -16.66
CA GLU A 257 -4.86 -27.85 -17.74
C GLU A 257 -4.50 -26.89 -18.88
N ARG A 258 -4.32 -25.60 -18.57
CA ARG A 258 -4.07 -24.53 -19.54
C ARG A 258 -2.77 -24.74 -20.31
N LYS A 259 -1.72 -25.23 -19.63
CA LYS A 259 -0.41 -25.49 -20.22
C LYS A 259 -0.28 -26.91 -20.80
N GLN A 260 -1.28 -27.77 -20.64
CA GLN A 260 -1.27 -29.19 -21.04
C GLN A 260 -0.03 -29.92 -20.52
N GLN A 261 0.27 -29.74 -19.23
CA GLN A 261 1.44 -30.34 -18.58
C GLN A 261 1.16 -31.78 -18.13
N ASP A 262 2.17 -32.64 -18.25
CA ASP A 262 2.19 -33.91 -17.54
C ASP A 262 2.12 -33.63 -16.03
N SER A 263 1.36 -34.42 -15.28
CA SER A 263 1.12 -34.18 -13.84
C SER A 263 0.91 -35.46 -13.05
N GLY A 264 1.03 -35.37 -11.73
CA GLY A 264 0.72 -36.44 -10.78
C GLY A 264 0.10 -35.88 -9.50
N GLU A 265 -0.42 -36.76 -8.66
CA GLU A 265 -1.16 -36.42 -7.45
C GLU A 265 -0.31 -36.66 -6.19
N ILE A 266 -0.34 -35.71 -5.27
CA ILE A 266 0.08 -35.91 -3.88
C ILE A 266 -1.13 -35.96 -2.97
N HIS A 267 -1.08 -36.77 -1.92
CA HIS A 267 -2.12 -36.81 -0.88
C HIS A 267 -1.54 -37.30 0.44
N GLY A 268 -2.27 -37.10 1.53
CA GLY A 268 -1.95 -37.74 2.80
C GLY A 268 -2.49 -36.98 3.99
N THR A 269 -1.77 -37.03 5.11
CA THR A 269 -2.26 -36.48 6.39
C THR A 269 -1.24 -35.65 7.17
N LEU A 270 -1.74 -34.77 8.04
CA LEU A 270 -0.97 -34.08 9.08
C LEU A 270 -1.62 -34.26 10.47
N ARG A 271 -0.80 -34.60 11.46
CA ARG A 271 -1.21 -34.84 12.85
C ARG A 271 -0.24 -34.18 13.83
N ASP A 272 -0.79 -33.61 14.90
CA ASP A 272 0.00 -33.09 16.03
C ASP A 272 0.60 -34.22 16.88
N SER A 273 1.35 -33.85 17.92
CA SER A 273 1.94 -34.81 18.87
C SER A 273 0.93 -35.66 19.65
N ASP A 274 -0.32 -35.22 19.73
CA ASP A 274 -1.42 -35.91 20.40
C ASP A 274 -2.29 -36.72 19.43
N GLY A 275 -1.98 -36.67 18.13
CA GLY A 275 -2.69 -37.37 17.06
C GLY A 275 -3.94 -36.64 16.54
N ASN A 276 -4.14 -35.37 16.87
CA ASN A 276 -5.23 -34.56 16.33
C ASN A 276 -4.81 -33.84 15.04
N ALA A 277 -5.77 -33.40 14.24
CA ALA A 277 -5.49 -32.47 13.14
C ALA A 277 -5.08 -31.10 13.69
N PRO A 278 -3.91 -30.55 13.31
CA PRO A 278 -3.59 -29.16 13.55
C PRO A 278 -4.65 -28.23 12.92
N PRO A 279 -5.09 -27.16 13.61
CA PRO A 279 -6.00 -26.18 13.03
C PRO A 279 -5.32 -25.44 11.87
N ASN A 280 -6.07 -25.18 10.79
CA ASN A 280 -5.57 -24.48 9.60
C ASN A 280 -4.29 -25.10 9.04
N GLY A 281 -4.22 -26.43 9.03
CA GLY A 281 -3.05 -27.13 8.53
C GLY A 281 -2.88 -26.94 7.02
N VAL A 282 -1.64 -26.77 6.60
CA VAL A 282 -1.26 -26.62 5.18
C VAL A 282 -0.09 -27.53 4.84
N VAL A 283 -0.01 -27.89 3.57
CA VAL A 283 1.17 -28.52 2.99
C VAL A 283 1.79 -27.55 1.99
N MET A 284 2.98 -27.06 2.33
CA MET A 284 3.77 -26.16 1.49
C MET A 284 4.49 -26.97 0.42
N ILE A 285 4.52 -26.43 -0.79
CA ILE A 285 5.26 -26.98 -1.93
C ILE A 285 6.32 -25.99 -2.37
N GLU A 286 7.57 -26.44 -2.36
CA GLU A 286 8.72 -25.71 -2.88
C GLU A 286 9.17 -26.31 -4.21
N LYS A 287 9.54 -25.45 -5.15
CA LYS A 287 10.16 -25.80 -6.43
C LYS A 287 11.41 -24.97 -6.62
N GLU A 288 12.52 -25.62 -6.97
CA GLU A 288 13.83 -24.95 -7.14
C GLU A 288 14.28 -24.11 -5.92
N GLY A 289 13.82 -24.48 -4.72
CA GLY A 289 14.14 -23.79 -3.48
C GLY A 289 13.28 -22.57 -3.17
N ALA A 290 12.30 -22.24 -4.02
CA ALA A 290 11.32 -21.19 -3.81
C ALA A 290 9.93 -21.77 -3.49
N PRO A 291 9.10 -21.07 -2.67
CA PRO A 291 7.68 -21.39 -2.55
C PRO A 291 6.99 -21.41 -3.92
N TYR A 292 6.22 -22.47 -4.20
CA TYR A 292 5.52 -22.66 -5.47
C TYR A 292 4.00 -22.64 -5.32
N ALA A 293 3.49 -23.32 -4.29
CA ALA A 293 2.07 -23.37 -3.94
C ALA A 293 1.89 -23.96 -2.53
N TRP A 294 0.66 -24.00 -2.04
CA TRP A 294 0.25 -24.80 -0.89
C TRP A 294 -1.16 -25.37 -1.10
N THR A 295 -1.51 -26.35 -0.28
CA THR A 295 -2.88 -26.87 -0.17
C THR A 295 -3.32 -26.93 1.27
N LEU A 296 -4.61 -26.67 1.51
CA LEU A 296 -5.23 -26.76 2.83
C LEU A 296 -5.44 -28.23 3.19
N ALA A 297 -5.45 -28.53 4.48
CA ALA A 297 -5.79 -29.84 4.99
C ALA A 297 -7.09 -29.83 5.80
N ASP A 298 -8.12 -30.47 5.26
CA ASP A 298 -9.42 -30.62 5.92
C ASP A 298 -9.40 -31.84 6.86
N ASP A 299 -9.69 -31.63 8.14
CA ASP A 299 -9.52 -32.63 9.23
C ASP A 299 -8.13 -33.33 9.21
N GLY A 300 -7.12 -32.60 8.74
CA GLY A 300 -5.75 -33.07 8.59
C GLY A 300 -5.51 -33.97 7.37
N GLU A 301 -6.44 -34.09 6.43
CA GLU A 301 -6.28 -34.76 5.12
C GLU A 301 -6.08 -33.72 4.01
N PHE A 302 -5.18 -33.99 3.05
CA PHE A 302 -4.94 -33.09 1.91
C PHE A 302 -4.75 -33.88 0.61
N SER A 303 -4.97 -33.21 -0.53
CA SER A 303 -4.68 -33.72 -1.88
C SER A 303 -4.38 -32.56 -2.83
N MET A 304 -3.42 -32.73 -3.73
CA MET A 304 -3.06 -31.71 -4.71
C MET A 304 -2.43 -32.34 -5.96
N SER A 305 -2.86 -31.89 -7.14
CA SER A 305 -2.17 -32.19 -8.39
C SER A 305 -0.97 -31.25 -8.59
N LEU A 306 0.17 -31.80 -9.00
CA LEU A 306 1.38 -31.05 -9.32
C LEU A 306 1.88 -31.38 -10.73
N PRO A 307 2.44 -30.40 -11.48
CA PRO A 307 3.14 -30.68 -12.71
C PRO A 307 4.30 -31.65 -12.48
N ALA A 308 4.63 -32.48 -13.47
CA ALA A 308 5.79 -33.37 -13.39
C ALA A 308 7.07 -32.57 -13.13
N GLY A 309 7.86 -33.01 -12.15
CA GLY A 309 9.03 -32.28 -11.68
C GLY A 309 9.53 -32.72 -10.31
N GLU A 310 10.56 -32.01 -9.84
CA GLU A 310 11.19 -32.19 -8.53
C GLU A 310 10.73 -31.08 -7.58
N TYR A 311 10.31 -31.47 -6.38
CA TYR A 311 9.78 -30.58 -5.36
C TYR A 311 10.29 -30.95 -3.97
N ARG A 312 10.06 -30.05 -3.02
CA ARG A 312 10.08 -30.38 -1.57
C ARG A 312 8.73 -30.02 -0.98
N ALA A 313 8.25 -30.85 -0.06
CA ALA A 313 6.99 -30.63 0.64
C ALA A 313 7.20 -30.68 2.16
N TYR A 314 6.51 -29.81 2.90
CA TYR A 314 6.45 -29.87 4.36
C TYR A 314 5.10 -29.39 4.87
N ALA A 315 4.64 -29.95 5.99
CA ALA A 315 3.44 -29.47 6.67
C ALA A 315 3.76 -28.34 7.64
N THR A 316 2.84 -27.39 7.75
CA THR A 316 2.84 -26.36 8.79
C THR A 316 1.39 -26.00 9.17
N ALA A 317 1.22 -25.22 10.24
CA ALA A 317 -0.08 -24.80 10.76
C ALA A 317 0.11 -23.57 11.66
N GLU A 318 -0.99 -22.91 12.03
CA GLU A 318 -0.97 -21.69 12.83
C GLU A 318 -0.26 -21.89 14.19
N GLY A 319 0.91 -21.26 14.35
CA GLY A 319 1.76 -21.40 15.54
C GLY A 319 2.44 -22.77 15.70
N PHE A 320 2.38 -23.67 14.73
CA PHE A 320 3.06 -24.97 14.78
C PHE A 320 4.47 -24.88 14.18
N ALA A 321 5.39 -25.70 14.68
CA ALA A 321 6.67 -25.88 14.03
C ALA A 321 6.51 -26.55 12.66
N ASN A 322 7.28 -26.10 11.67
CA ASN A 322 7.34 -26.74 10.37
C ASN A 322 7.80 -28.20 10.53
N ALA A 323 7.14 -29.11 9.82
CA ALA A 323 7.59 -30.49 9.72
C ALA A 323 8.90 -30.59 8.92
N GLU A 324 9.64 -31.69 9.10
CA GLU A 324 10.84 -31.97 8.32
C GLU A 324 10.49 -32.08 6.82
N PRO A 325 11.16 -31.32 5.93
CA PRO A 325 10.85 -31.36 4.50
C PRO A 325 11.13 -32.71 3.84
N VAL A 326 10.21 -33.14 2.98
CA VAL A 326 10.29 -34.37 2.20
C VAL A 326 10.56 -34.02 0.73
N ALA A 327 11.58 -34.63 0.14
CA ALA A 327 11.83 -34.51 -1.30
C ALA A 327 10.81 -35.34 -2.10
N LEU A 328 10.30 -34.77 -3.18
CA LEU A 328 9.20 -35.31 -3.97
C LEU A 328 9.56 -35.26 -5.47
N GLU A 329 9.58 -36.41 -6.12
CA GLU A 329 9.61 -36.53 -7.59
C GLU A 329 8.20 -36.91 -8.06
N VAL A 330 7.61 -36.02 -8.87
CA VAL A 330 6.31 -36.20 -9.52
C VAL A 330 6.53 -36.53 -10.98
N THR A 331 5.95 -37.63 -11.44
CA THR A 331 5.93 -38.02 -12.86
C THR A 331 4.50 -38.11 -13.37
N ASP A 332 4.33 -38.17 -14.69
CA ASP A 332 3.01 -38.35 -15.33
C ASP A 332 2.23 -39.52 -14.71
N GLY A 333 1.02 -39.24 -14.22
CA GLY A 333 0.10 -40.18 -13.59
C GLY A 333 0.60 -40.81 -12.28
N SER A 334 1.63 -40.25 -11.65
CA SER A 334 2.10 -40.74 -10.35
C SER A 334 1.13 -40.38 -9.21
N GLU A 335 1.08 -41.23 -8.19
CA GLU A 335 0.40 -40.96 -6.92
C GLU A 335 1.43 -41.07 -5.78
N ARG A 336 1.48 -40.07 -4.91
CA ARG A 336 2.45 -39.98 -3.80
C ARG A 336 1.74 -39.71 -2.48
N GLU A 337 1.88 -40.63 -1.53
CA GLU A 337 1.37 -40.47 -0.17
C GLU A 337 2.42 -39.80 0.74
N LEU A 338 2.02 -38.76 1.47
CA LEU A 338 2.86 -37.97 2.38
C LEU A 338 2.15 -37.81 3.74
N ASN A 339 2.73 -38.36 4.81
CA ASN A 339 2.16 -38.25 6.16
C ASN A 339 3.12 -37.51 7.09
N PHE A 340 2.61 -36.46 7.75
CA PHE A 340 3.33 -35.58 8.66
C PHE A 340 2.79 -35.75 10.09
N ASP A 341 3.39 -36.66 10.86
CA ASP A 341 2.99 -36.92 12.24
C ASP A 341 3.85 -36.16 13.26
N GLY A 342 3.27 -35.86 14.42
CA GLY A 342 4.00 -35.32 15.56
C GLY A 342 4.37 -33.84 15.42
N MET A 343 3.58 -33.07 14.68
CA MET A 343 3.77 -31.62 14.59
C MET A 343 3.71 -30.98 15.98
N ARG A 344 4.68 -30.12 16.28
CA ARG A 344 4.83 -29.49 17.60
C ARG A 344 4.03 -28.20 17.66
N GLY A 345 3.04 -28.14 18.56
CA GLY A 345 2.15 -27.00 18.74
C GLY A 345 2.81 -25.80 19.43
N PRO A 346 2.13 -24.64 19.45
CA PRO A 346 2.70 -23.36 19.85
C PRO A 346 3.12 -23.27 21.33
N GLY A 347 4.05 -22.36 21.59
CA GLY A 347 4.26 -21.73 22.90
C GLY A 347 3.70 -20.30 22.92
N THR A 348 3.46 -19.74 24.10
CA THR A 348 2.91 -18.39 24.30
C THR A 348 3.92 -17.49 24.98
N LEU A 349 4.16 -16.32 24.40
CA LEU A 349 4.99 -15.26 24.96
C LEU A 349 4.10 -14.06 25.31
N SER A 350 4.06 -13.72 26.59
CA SER A 350 3.40 -12.53 27.15
C SER A 350 4.46 -11.47 27.46
N LEU A 351 4.27 -10.26 26.94
CA LEU A 351 5.21 -9.14 27.04
C LEU A 351 4.56 -7.94 27.70
N ASP A 352 5.26 -7.36 28.68
CA ASP A 352 4.96 -6.04 29.24
C ASP A 352 6.10 -5.06 28.88
N ILE A 353 5.77 -4.00 28.13
CA ILE A 353 6.73 -3.02 27.62
C ILE A 353 6.47 -1.68 28.31
N ARG A 354 7.52 -1.13 28.93
CA ARG A 354 7.40 0.04 29.82
C ARG A 354 8.62 0.95 29.77
N GLY A 355 8.45 2.20 30.15
CA GLY A 355 9.54 3.17 30.28
C GLY A 355 10.43 2.89 31.49
N THR A 356 11.74 3.12 31.36
CA THR A 356 12.72 2.95 32.45
C THR A 356 12.51 3.92 33.62
N GLU A 357 12.00 5.13 33.36
CA GLU A 357 11.97 6.20 34.37
C GLU A 357 10.75 6.18 35.30
N ASN A 358 9.60 5.71 34.81
CA ASN A 358 8.33 5.89 35.50
C ASN A 358 7.34 4.72 35.34
N ASP A 359 7.78 3.57 34.82
CA ASP A 359 6.95 2.38 34.60
C ASP A 359 5.74 2.64 33.67
N THR A 360 5.75 3.75 32.91
CA THR A 360 4.67 4.09 31.96
C THR A 360 4.66 3.04 30.85
N PRO A 361 3.51 2.43 30.52
CA PRO A 361 3.42 1.51 29.41
C PRO A 361 3.82 2.18 28.09
N ARG A 362 4.49 1.42 27.22
CA ARG A 362 4.99 1.92 25.93
C ARG A 362 4.44 1.03 24.83
N ASP A 363 3.75 1.63 23.87
CA ASP A 363 3.32 0.89 22.69
C ASP A 363 4.54 0.47 21.88
N ALA A 364 4.48 -0.72 21.30
CA ALA A 364 5.59 -1.24 20.51
C ALA A 364 5.15 -2.08 19.33
N ARG A 365 5.98 -2.03 18.29
CA ARG A 365 6.03 -3.00 17.19
C ARG A 365 7.05 -4.07 17.57
N LEU A 366 6.65 -5.32 17.44
CA LEU A 366 7.46 -6.50 17.68
C LEU A 366 7.68 -7.21 16.36
N THR A 367 8.93 -7.49 15.99
CA THR A 367 9.25 -8.14 14.71
C THR A 367 10.18 -9.31 14.93
N ILE A 368 9.89 -10.46 14.33
CA ILE A 368 10.77 -11.64 14.37
C ILE A 368 12.00 -11.36 13.48
N LEU A 369 13.17 -11.17 14.09
CA LEU A 369 14.44 -11.01 13.38
C LEU A 369 15.11 -12.37 13.11
N GLU A 370 14.99 -13.30 14.04
CA GLU A 370 15.44 -14.69 13.91
C GLU A 370 14.40 -15.62 14.56
N GLY A 371 14.21 -16.80 13.97
CA GLY A 371 13.21 -17.78 14.41
C GLY A 371 12.33 -18.24 13.24
N GLN A 372 11.38 -19.15 13.51
CA GLN A 372 10.44 -19.58 12.47
C GLN A 372 9.45 -18.46 12.14
N GLN A 373 9.31 -18.15 10.85
CA GLN A 373 8.30 -17.25 10.31
C GLN A 373 7.26 -18.07 9.52
N PRO A 374 5.96 -17.77 9.64
CA PRO A 374 4.93 -18.44 8.85
C PRO A 374 5.11 -18.13 7.36
N PRO A 375 5.10 -19.15 6.48
CA PRO A 375 5.26 -18.96 5.03
C PRO A 375 3.96 -18.53 4.34
N VAL A 376 2.81 -18.65 5.02
CA VAL A 376 1.48 -18.23 4.57
C VAL A 376 0.93 -17.32 5.64
N GLU A 377 0.54 -16.11 5.27
CA GLU A 377 0.36 -15.03 6.25
C GLU A 377 -0.86 -15.21 7.17
N PHE A 378 -1.93 -15.87 6.69
CA PHE A 378 -3.08 -16.18 7.55
C PHE A 378 -2.78 -17.24 8.63
N LEU A 379 -1.61 -17.90 8.59
CA LEU A 379 -1.12 -18.83 9.63
C LEU A 379 -0.35 -18.11 10.75
N GLY A 380 -0.11 -16.82 10.61
CA GLY A 380 0.54 -16.02 11.63
C GLY A 380 1.41 -14.94 11.04
N LYS A 381 1.78 -13.99 11.90
CA LYS A 381 2.45 -12.75 11.49
C LYS A 381 3.92 -12.78 11.86
N GLN A 382 4.73 -12.07 11.09
CA GLN A 382 6.12 -11.78 11.47
C GLN A 382 6.22 -10.55 12.38
N THR A 383 5.17 -9.73 12.37
CA THR A 383 5.03 -8.50 13.11
C THR A 383 3.81 -8.54 14.01
N PHE A 384 3.98 -8.02 15.22
CA PHE A 384 2.93 -7.89 16.24
C PHE A 384 2.97 -6.49 16.81
N PHE A 385 1.87 -6.08 17.43
CA PHE A 385 1.77 -4.80 18.12
C PHE A 385 1.22 -5.01 19.52
N THR A 386 1.63 -4.15 20.45
CA THR A 386 0.99 -4.07 21.75
C THR A 386 -0.49 -3.72 21.62
N GLU A 387 -1.29 -4.18 22.57
CA GLU A 387 -2.72 -3.92 22.68
C GLU A 387 -3.01 -2.45 22.97
N LEU A 388 -4.22 -2.00 22.60
CA LEU A 388 -4.67 -0.65 22.96
C LEU A 388 -5.00 -0.54 24.46
N ASP A 389 -5.56 -1.62 25.03
CA ASP A 389 -5.86 -1.77 26.46
C ASP A 389 -5.67 -3.25 26.89
N PRO A 390 -4.80 -3.55 27.87
CA PRO A 390 -3.87 -2.62 28.51
C PRO A 390 -2.74 -2.20 27.56
N ALA A 391 -2.41 -0.90 27.56
CA ALA A 391 -1.29 -0.36 26.79
C ALA A 391 0.03 -1.05 27.17
N GLY A 392 0.94 -1.18 26.20
CA GLY A 392 2.26 -1.79 26.38
C GLY A 392 2.28 -3.31 26.57
N HIS A 393 1.12 -3.99 26.52
CA HIS A 393 1.03 -5.44 26.65
C HIS A 393 0.90 -6.12 25.28
N ALA A 394 1.54 -7.27 25.07
CA ALA A 394 1.35 -8.11 23.88
C ALA A 394 1.39 -9.60 24.21
N GLU A 395 0.56 -10.41 23.55
CA GLU A 395 0.59 -11.87 23.63
C GLU A 395 0.86 -12.47 22.23
N LEU A 396 1.91 -13.27 22.12
CA LEU A 396 2.35 -13.89 20.87
C LEU A 396 2.27 -15.42 20.99
N LYS A 397 1.58 -16.07 20.06
CA LYS A 397 1.57 -17.54 19.93
C LYS A 397 2.51 -17.93 18.80
N LEU A 398 3.65 -18.51 19.15
CA LEU A 398 4.74 -18.80 18.22
C LEU A 398 5.05 -20.28 18.20
N ALA A 399 5.61 -20.75 17.08
CA ALA A 399 6.13 -22.10 16.98
C ALA A 399 7.22 -22.35 18.04
N PRO A 400 7.39 -23.59 18.52
CA PRO A 400 8.50 -23.91 19.42
C PRO A 400 9.85 -23.69 18.75
N GLY A 401 10.72 -22.92 19.39
CA GLY A 401 12.04 -22.58 18.86
C GLY A 401 12.71 -21.43 19.61
N ASP A 402 13.91 -21.09 19.15
CA ASP A 402 14.67 -19.93 19.60
C ASP A 402 14.34 -18.72 18.71
N TYR A 403 14.06 -17.59 19.34
CA TYR A 403 13.66 -16.35 18.70
C TYR A 403 14.54 -15.18 19.14
N ARG A 404 14.83 -14.31 18.19
CA ARG A 404 15.32 -12.95 18.44
C ARG A 404 14.30 -11.96 17.88
N LEU A 405 13.66 -11.20 18.76
CA LEU A 405 12.62 -10.23 18.41
C LEU A 405 13.19 -8.81 18.48
N ALA A 406 12.87 -7.96 17.50
CA ALA A 406 12.99 -6.51 17.63
C ALA A 406 11.83 -5.99 18.50
N VAL A 407 12.12 -5.03 19.37
CA VAL A 407 11.12 -4.28 20.13
C VAL A 407 11.28 -2.81 19.81
N ASN A 408 10.33 -2.26 19.06
CA ASN A 408 10.35 -0.90 18.54
C ASN A 408 9.26 -0.07 19.21
N ALA A 409 9.66 0.78 20.15
CA ALA A 409 8.80 1.70 20.89
C ALA A 409 9.37 3.12 20.77
N GLY A 410 9.03 3.83 19.70
CA GLY A 410 9.67 5.10 19.32
C GLY A 410 11.08 4.96 18.73
N ALA A 411 11.43 3.74 18.28
CA ALA A 411 12.75 3.43 17.72
C ALA A 411 13.10 4.34 16.53
N GLY A 412 14.32 4.88 16.52
CA GLY A 412 14.83 5.78 15.47
C GLY A 412 14.58 7.27 15.73
N PHE A 413 13.67 7.63 16.65
CA PHE A 413 13.33 9.03 16.92
C PHE A 413 13.51 9.38 18.40
N THR A 414 12.77 8.72 19.29
CA THR A 414 12.72 9.03 20.72
C THR A 414 13.43 7.99 21.56
N ALA A 415 13.63 6.78 21.02
CA ALA A 415 14.33 5.68 21.67
C ALA A 415 15.15 4.88 20.65
N ARG A 416 16.03 4.00 21.15
CA ARG A 416 16.72 3.01 20.32
C ARG A 416 15.91 1.72 20.24
N GLN A 417 16.01 1.01 19.11
CA GLN A 417 15.49 -0.35 19.00
C GLN A 417 16.16 -1.26 20.04
N GLN A 418 15.36 -2.11 20.70
CA GLN A 418 15.86 -3.19 21.55
C GLN A 418 15.66 -4.55 20.90
N THR A 419 16.37 -5.55 21.42
CA THR A 419 16.19 -6.94 21.01
C THR A 419 15.90 -7.83 22.21
N LEU A 420 14.95 -8.75 22.07
CA LEU A 420 14.61 -9.77 23.05
C LEU A 420 14.95 -11.16 22.50
N GLU A 421 15.77 -11.91 23.24
CA GLU A 421 16.00 -13.33 22.98
C GLU A 421 15.07 -14.18 23.86
N VAL A 422 14.40 -15.16 23.25
CA VAL A 422 13.47 -16.07 23.94
C VAL A 422 13.47 -17.44 23.28
N SER A 423 13.36 -18.48 24.09
CA SER A 423 13.17 -19.87 23.65
C SER A 423 11.79 -20.32 24.10
N LEU A 424 11.02 -20.94 23.22
CA LEU A 424 9.68 -21.45 23.50
C LEU A 424 9.58 -22.95 23.23
N GLU A 425 8.99 -23.69 24.15
CA GLU A 425 8.59 -25.08 23.97
C GLU A 425 7.07 -25.22 23.74
N THR A 426 6.63 -26.38 23.24
CA THR A 426 5.19 -26.65 23.03
C THR A 426 4.40 -26.52 24.34
N GLY A 427 3.37 -25.69 24.31
CA GLY A 427 2.48 -25.42 25.44
C GLY A 427 3.11 -24.62 26.57
N GLU A 428 4.33 -24.11 26.38
CA GLU A 428 4.98 -23.23 27.35
C GLU A 428 4.32 -21.85 27.35
N GLU A 429 4.21 -21.23 28.52
CA GLU A 429 3.81 -19.83 28.69
C GLU A 429 4.95 -19.09 29.37
N ILE A 430 5.47 -18.04 28.73
CA ILE A 430 6.58 -17.21 29.25
C ILE A 430 6.11 -15.76 29.34
N ASP A 431 6.30 -15.16 30.52
CA ASP A 431 6.15 -13.72 30.74
C ASP A 431 7.52 -13.01 30.70
N LYS A 432 7.62 -11.89 29.98
CA LYS A 432 8.79 -11.01 29.98
C LYS A 432 8.40 -9.55 30.14
N THR A 433 9.32 -8.78 30.71
CA THR A 433 9.23 -7.33 30.77
C THR A 433 10.38 -6.72 29.99
N VAL A 434 10.09 -5.73 29.15
CA VAL A 434 11.08 -4.98 28.37
C VAL A 434 11.02 -3.51 28.80
N GLU A 435 12.17 -2.97 29.20
CA GLU A 435 12.28 -1.57 29.67
C GLU A 435 12.92 -0.70 28.60
N ILE A 436 12.17 0.27 28.08
CA ILE A 436 12.58 1.18 27.01
C ILE A 436 13.04 2.50 27.62
N GLU A 437 14.27 2.91 27.32
CA GLU A 437 14.80 4.23 27.65
C GLU A 437 14.41 5.21 26.54
N ARG A 438 13.75 6.31 26.92
CA ARG A 438 13.46 7.44 26.03
C ARG A 438 14.59 8.45 26.16
N LEU A 439 15.20 8.80 25.03
CA LEU A 439 16.41 9.61 24.94
C LEU A 439 16.12 11.09 24.66
N VAL A 440 14.94 11.41 24.12
CA VAL A 440 14.53 12.77 23.77
C VAL A 440 13.03 12.96 23.94
N GLU A 441 12.62 14.16 24.35
CA GLU A 441 11.23 14.56 24.61
C GLU A 441 10.85 15.79 23.77
N PRO A 442 10.51 15.64 22.48
CA PRO A 442 10.22 16.78 21.60
C PRO A 442 9.04 17.64 22.08
N ASN A 443 8.08 16.97 22.74
CA ASN A 443 6.84 17.58 23.20
C ASN A 443 7.06 18.63 24.30
N ASP A 444 8.16 18.55 25.06
CA ASP A 444 8.53 19.54 26.08
C ASP A 444 8.80 20.91 25.46
N ASP A 445 9.23 20.94 24.20
CA ASP A 445 9.47 22.13 23.38
C ASP A 445 8.38 22.34 22.31
N HIS A 446 7.20 21.73 22.49
CA HIS A 446 6.02 21.88 21.63
C HIS A 446 6.18 21.37 20.18
N TRP A 447 7.12 20.43 19.96
CA TRP A 447 7.27 19.71 18.70
C TRP A 447 6.50 18.40 18.74
N TYR A 448 5.66 18.17 17.74
CA TYR A 448 4.81 16.98 17.66
C TYR A 448 4.99 16.30 16.30
N GLY A 449 4.97 14.97 16.26
CA GLY A 449 5.14 14.17 15.06
C GLY A 449 3.84 13.54 14.56
N ALA A 450 3.66 13.52 13.24
CA ALA A 450 2.59 12.78 12.58
C ALA A 450 3.10 12.13 11.27
N ASP A 451 2.58 10.95 10.96
CA ASP A 451 2.69 10.32 9.65
C ASP A 451 1.49 10.76 8.80
N LEU A 452 1.69 11.66 7.84
CA LEU A 452 0.60 12.37 7.13
C LEU A 452 0.20 11.73 5.80
N HIS A 453 0.53 10.45 5.62
CA HIS A 453 0.07 9.61 4.52
C HIS A 453 0.07 8.16 4.97
N HIS A 454 -1.12 7.59 5.21
CA HIS A 454 -1.26 6.25 5.77
C HIS A 454 -2.66 5.70 5.46
N HIS A 455 -2.73 4.41 5.12
CA HIS A 455 -3.94 3.70 4.69
C HIS A 455 -4.28 2.56 5.64
N ALA A 456 -5.58 2.30 5.80
CA ALA A 456 -6.10 1.22 6.62
C ALA A 456 -6.52 0.03 5.75
N ASN A 457 -7.83 -0.16 5.59
CA ASN A 457 -8.42 -1.35 5.00
C ASN A 457 -9.50 -1.00 3.98
N VAL A 458 -9.23 0.02 3.17
CA VAL A 458 -10.05 0.44 2.05
C VAL A 458 -9.18 0.34 0.80
N LEU A 459 -9.73 -0.23 -0.27
CA LEU A 459 -9.00 -0.58 -1.49
C LEU A 459 -7.73 -1.39 -1.18
N GLU A 460 -6.57 -0.98 -1.67
CA GLU A 460 -5.30 -1.70 -1.52
C GLU A 460 -4.72 -1.69 -0.08
N GLY A 461 -5.30 -0.92 0.84
CA GLY A 461 -4.99 -1.02 2.26
C GLY A 461 -5.46 -2.36 2.84
N THR A 462 -4.60 -3.07 3.59
CA THR A 462 -4.92 -4.40 4.13
C THR A 462 -4.98 -4.44 5.65
N THR A 463 -4.73 -3.31 6.32
CA THR A 463 -4.55 -3.26 7.77
C THR A 463 -5.79 -2.72 8.48
N PRO A 464 -6.42 -3.48 9.40
CA PRO A 464 -7.56 -2.98 10.16
C PRO A 464 -7.22 -1.70 10.95
N PRO A 465 -8.16 -0.74 11.10
CA PRO A 465 -7.95 0.53 11.80
C PRO A 465 -7.35 0.38 13.21
N THR A 466 -7.73 -0.67 13.93
CA THR A 466 -7.19 -0.98 15.27
C THR A 466 -5.69 -1.21 15.25
N THR A 467 -5.19 -1.91 14.23
CA THR A 467 -3.76 -2.16 14.07
C THR A 467 -3.04 -0.92 13.59
N VAL A 468 -3.62 -0.17 12.65
CA VAL A 468 -3.00 1.09 12.18
C VAL A 468 -2.77 2.05 13.34
N VAL A 469 -3.77 2.25 14.21
CA VAL A 469 -3.61 3.09 15.41
C VAL A 469 -2.50 2.55 16.31
N ARG A 470 -2.42 1.24 16.55
CA ARG A 470 -1.33 0.64 17.33
C ARG A 470 0.04 0.85 16.67
N ALA A 471 0.13 0.75 15.35
CA ALA A 471 1.36 0.96 14.60
C ALA A 471 1.85 2.41 14.69
N GLN A 472 0.94 3.38 14.60
CA GLN A 472 1.26 4.80 14.76
C GLN A 472 1.71 5.13 16.21
N LEU A 473 1.06 4.54 17.22
CA LEU A 473 1.45 4.71 18.62
C LEU A 473 2.80 4.05 18.93
N ALA A 474 3.07 2.88 18.36
CA ALA A 474 4.33 2.15 18.54
C ALA A 474 5.56 2.95 18.07
N THR A 475 5.37 3.91 17.17
CA THR A 475 6.45 4.78 16.68
C THR A 475 6.46 6.16 17.34
N ASP A 476 5.78 6.32 18.48
CA ASP A 476 5.66 7.57 19.25
C ASP A 476 5.11 8.75 18.42
N LEU A 477 4.16 8.52 17.51
CA LEU A 477 3.45 9.61 16.86
C LEU A 477 2.47 10.28 17.84
N ASP A 478 2.45 11.61 17.82
CA ASP A 478 1.64 12.43 18.74
C ASP A 478 0.23 12.69 18.23
N LEU A 479 0.01 12.48 16.93
CA LEU A 479 -1.29 12.51 16.30
C LEU A 479 -1.45 11.26 15.45
N THR A 480 -2.66 10.70 15.51
CA THR A 480 -3.05 9.65 14.57
C THR A 480 -3.62 10.26 13.31
N PHE A 481 -3.43 9.60 12.17
CA PHE A 481 -3.84 10.07 10.85
C PHE A 481 -4.34 8.91 10.00
N ILE A 482 -5.30 9.17 9.12
CA ILE A 482 -5.69 8.22 8.07
C ILE A 482 -6.14 8.98 6.83
N SER A 483 -5.77 8.48 5.65
CA SER A 483 -6.10 9.05 4.34
C SER A 483 -6.52 7.97 3.35
N ASP A 484 -7.43 7.07 3.75
CA ASP A 484 -7.96 6.06 2.84
C ASP A 484 -8.44 6.69 1.51
N HIS A 485 -8.18 6.01 0.40
CA HIS A 485 -8.52 6.44 -0.95
C HIS A 485 -10.01 6.78 -1.09
N ASP A 486 -10.28 8.05 -1.42
CA ASP A 486 -11.60 8.63 -1.69
C ASP A 486 -12.69 8.32 -0.63
N SER A 487 -12.29 7.91 0.60
CA SER A 487 -13.19 7.31 1.58
C SER A 487 -13.00 7.85 3.00
N THR A 488 -14.12 8.05 3.70
CA THR A 488 -14.14 8.42 5.14
C THR A 488 -14.60 7.26 6.03
N ALA A 489 -14.72 6.04 5.49
CA ALA A 489 -15.32 4.89 6.17
C ALA A 489 -14.70 4.61 7.55
N ASN A 490 -13.39 4.79 7.68
CA ASN A 490 -12.65 4.49 8.90
C ASN A 490 -12.55 5.63 9.91
N HIS A 491 -12.95 6.85 9.55
CA HIS A 491 -12.74 8.04 10.40
C HIS A 491 -13.36 7.87 11.78
N ASP A 492 -14.59 7.39 11.82
CA ASP A 492 -15.36 7.28 13.05
C ASP A 492 -14.81 6.19 14.00
N THR A 493 -14.15 5.17 13.43
CA THR A 493 -13.41 4.14 14.15
C THR A 493 -12.10 4.70 14.69
N PHE A 494 -11.29 5.36 13.85
CA PHE A 494 -10.05 6.04 14.28
C PHE A 494 -10.31 7.03 15.41
N ARG A 495 -11.31 7.89 15.28
CA ARG A 495 -11.69 8.85 16.35
C ARG A 495 -11.94 8.17 17.70
N LYS A 496 -12.57 6.98 17.72
CA LYS A 496 -12.83 6.24 18.96
C LYS A 496 -11.53 5.64 19.52
N LEU A 497 -10.76 4.96 18.69
CA LEU A 497 -9.51 4.31 19.07
C LEU A 497 -8.47 5.32 19.57
N SER A 498 -8.29 6.44 18.87
CA SER A 498 -7.37 7.50 19.28
C SER A 498 -7.83 8.16 20.58
N ALA A 499 -9.15 8.33 20.78
CA ALA A 499 -9.71 8.85 22.03
C ALA A 499 -9.51 7.91 23.23
N GLU A 500 -9.54 6.59 23.02
CA GLU A 500 -9.19 5.60 24.07
C GLU A 500 -7.77 5.79 24.58
N ARG A 501 -6.87 6.28 23.71
CA ARG A 501 -5.46 6.54 24.03
C ARG A 501 -5.17 8.01 24.35
N GLY A 502 -6.15 8.90 24.28
CA GLY A 502 -5.99 10.33 24.52
C GLY A 502 -5.16 11.06 23.45
N VAL A 503 -5.07 10.49 22.25
CA VAL A 503 -4.27 11.02 21.14
C VAL A 503 -5.19 11.74 20.13
N PRO A 504 -4.85 12.98 19.70
CA PRO A 504 -5.59 13.66 18.64
C PRO A 504 -5.61 12.86 17.33
N PHE A 505 -6.74 12.89 16.64
CA PHE A 505 -6.93 12.25 15.34
C PHE A 505 -7.09 13.31 14.24
N ILE A 506 -6.27 13.23 13.19
CA ILE A 506 -6.34 14.03 11.97
C ILE A 506 -7.12 13.25 10.91
N PRO A 507 -8.41 13.56 10.67
CA PRO A 507 -9.16 12.97 9.56
C PRO A 507 -8.69 13.54 8.21
N SER A 508 -8.33 12.65 7.28
CA SER A 508 -8.01 12.96 5.87
C SER A 508 -8.68 11.93 4.96
N ILE A 509 -8.75 12.25 3.68
CA ILE A 509 -8.93 11.28 2.59
C ILE A 509 -7.72 11.42 1.67
N GLU A 510 -7.36 10.40 0.92
CA GLU A 510 -6.53 10.59 -0.26
C GLU A 510 -7.44 10.72 -1.47
N ILE A 511 -7.49 11.91 -2.08
CA ILE A 511 -8.21 12.09 -3.34
C ILE A 511 -7.29 11.60 -4.46
N SER A 512 -7.69 10.54 -5.16
CA SER A 512 -6.78 9.75 -5.98
C SER A 512 -7.17 9.69 -7.45
N PRO A 513 -6.96 10.76 -8.23
CA PRO A 513 -7.10 10.67 -9.67
C PRO A 513 -5.81 10.16 -10.31
N SER A 514 -5.92 9.52 -11.49
CA SER A 514 -4.77 8.94 -12.23
C SER A 514 -3.68 9.95 -12.66
N TRP A 515 -3.90 11.25 -12.42
CA TRP A 515 -2.97 12.33 -12.75
C TRP A 515 -2.35 13.05 -11.54
N GLY A 516 -2.82 12.85 -10.30
CA GLY A 516 -2.29 13.60 -9.16
C GLY A 516 -3.04 13.40 -7.84
N HIS A 517 -2.48 12.60 -6.93
CA HIS A 517 -3.07 12.39 -5.60
C HIS A 517 -2.85 13.55 -4.61
N MET A 518 -3.74 13.69 -3.62
CA MET A 518 -3.68 14.72 -2.58
C MET A 518 -4.40 14.33 -1.27
N ASN A 519 -3.81 14.69 -0.12
CA ASN A 519 -4.35 14.44 1.22
C ASN A 519 -4.90 15.69 1.92
N PRO A 520 -6.10 16.20 1.60
CA PRO A 520 -6.65 17.35 2.32
C PRO A 520 -6.86 17.07 3.82
N PHE A 521 -6.26 17.88 4.70
CA PHE A 521 -6.41 17.68 6.14
C PHE A 521 -6.41 18.97 7.00
N PRO A 522 -6.98 18.89 8.23
CA PRO A 522 -8.01 17.93 8.59
C PRO A 522 -9.32 18.26 7.84
N ILE A 523 -10.09 17.24 7.46
CA ILE A 523 -11.44 17.40 6.91
C ILE A 523 -12.52 17.11 7.96
N GLU A 524 -13.78 17.32 7.59
CA GLU A 524 -14.94 16.92 8.40
C GLU A 524 -15.08 15.38 8.42
N MET A 525 -15.40 14.83 9.60
CA MET A 525 -15.44 13.38 9.89
C MET A 525 -16.28 12.52 8.92
N ASN A 526 -17.33 13.09 8.34
CA ASN A 526 -18.27 12.40 7.46
C ASN A 526 -18.39 13.16 6.13
N GLY A 527 -17.32 13.83 5.72
CA GLY A 527 -17.27 14.54 4.45
C GLY A 527 -17.31 13.56 3.27
N GLU A 528 -18.08 13.89 2.24
CA GLU A 528 -18.14 13.12 0.99
C GLU A 528 -17.77 14.02 -0.19
N LEU A 529 -17.02 13.48 -1.14
CA LEU A 529 -16.64 14.20 -2.37
C LEU A 529 -17.88 14.51 -3.22
N GLU A 530 -18.08 15.79 -3.53
CA GLU A 530 -19.12 16.24 -4.47
C GLU A 530 -18.62 16.26 -5.92
N VAL A 531 -17.31 16.11 -6.12
CA VAL A 531 -16.62 16.02 -7.40
C VAL A 531 -16.37 14.56 -7.81
N ASP A 532 -16.06 14.34 -9.07
CA ASP A 532 -15.49 13.11 -9.62
C ASP A 532 -14.00 13.36 -9.95
N PRO A 533 -13.06 12.91 -9.09
CA PRO A 533 -11.63 13.15 -9.30
C PRO A 533 -11.11 12.64 -10.65
N GLY A 534 -11.72 11.59 -11.19
CA GLY A 534 -11.33 10.99 -12.47
C GLY A 534 -11.65 11.86 -13.69
N THR A 535 -12.56 12.85 -13.58
CA THR A 535 -13.01 13.65 -14.73
C THR A 535 -13.09 15.15 -14.49
N ASP A 536 -13.28 15.59 -13.25
CA ASP A 536 -13.43 17.01 -12.93
C ASP A 536 -12.08 17.74 -12.96
N ASP A 537 -12.13 19.04 -13.27
CA ASP A 537 -10.95 19.90 -13.29
C ASP A 537 -10.30 20.00 -11.89
N VAL A 538 -8.97 20.03 -11.84
CA VAL A 538 -8.20 20.12 -10.58
C VAL A 538 -8.64 21.31 -9.70
N GLN A 539 -9.09 22.41 -10.27
CA GLN A 539 -9.55 23.58 -9.52
C GLN A 539 -10.86 23.32 -8.77
N GLU A 540 -11.76 22.49 -9.31
CA GLU A 540 -12.98 22.10 -8.61
C GLU A 540 -12.67 21.07 -7.52
N ILE A 541 -11.72 20.15 -7.75
CA ILE A 541 -11.27 19.19 -6.73
C ILE A 541 -10.66 19.88 -5.52
N VAL A 542 -9.72 20.81 -5.72
CA VAL A 542 -9.12 21.58 -4.61
C VAL A 542 -10.17 22.43 -3.87
N LYS A 543 -11.14 22.98 -4.60
CA LYS A 543 -12.26 23.71 -4.00
C LYS A 543 -13.15 22.79 -3.17
N ASP A 544 -13.36 21.55 -3.61
CA ASP A 544 -14.14 20.55 -2.88
C ASP A 544 -13.42 20.13 -1.60
N ALA A 545 -12.11 19.91 -1.66
CA ALA A 545 -11.27 19.67 -0.48
C ALA A 545 -11.44 20.76 0.59
N HIS A 546 -11.46 22.04 0.20
CA HIS A 546 -11.75 23.12 1.15
C HIS A 546 -13.20 23.15 1.63
N ARG A 547 -14.18 22.75 0.80
CA ARG A 547 -15.58 22.57 1.25
C ARG A 547 -15.66 21.49 2.33
N LEU A 548 -14.88 20.42 2.21
CA LEU A 548 -14.75 19.37 3.23
C LEU A 548 -14.07 19.85 4.52
N GLY A 549 -13.63 21.11 4.61
CA GLY A 549 -13.09 21.71 5.84
C GLY A 549 -11.57 21.68 5.96
N ALA A 550 -10.88 21.22 4.91
CA ALA A 550 -9.42 21.13 4.84
C ALA A 550 -8.74 22.47 5.14
N GLU A 551 -7.80 22.44 6.09
CA GLU A 551 -6.92 23.59 6.38
C GLU A 551 -5.75 23.66 5.39
N VAL A 552 -5.23 22.49 4.99
CA VAL A 552 -4.20 22.34 3.96
C VAL A 552 -4.59 21.30 2.92
N VAL A 553 -4.14 21.50 1.68
CA VAL A 553 -4.21 20.52 0.58
C VAL A 553 -2.79 20.25 0.06
N PRO A 554 -2.12 19.18 0.53
CA PRO A 554 -0.81 18.75 0.04
C PRO A 554 -0.88 18.11 -1.35
N MET A 555 0.22 18.20 -2.11
CA MET A 555 0.48 17.32 -3.25
C MET A 555 1.19 16.07 -2.75
N ASN A 556 0.58 14.89 -2.91
CA ASN A 556 1.20 13.61 -2.55
C ASN A 556 2.20 13.21 -3.64
N HIS A 557 3.33 12.61 -3.23
CA HIS A 557 4.40 12.04 -4.08
C HIS A 557 4.44 12.63 -5.52
N PRO A 558 4.72 13.94 -5.68
CA PRO A 558 4.24 14.74 -6.82
C PRO A 558 4.86 14.40 -8.18
N TYR A 559 5.84 13.50 -8.20
CA TYR A 559 6.65 13.16 -9.37
C TYR A 559 6.53 11.71 -9.86
N ASN A 560 5.79 10.83 -9.17
CA ASN A 560 5.54 9.48 -9.67
C ASN A 560 4.57 9.50 -10.87
N ALA A 561 4.20 8.31 -11.39
CA ALA A 561 3.41 8.16 -12.62
C ALA A 561 2.02 8.85 -12.56
N TYR A 562 1.45 8.93 -11.36
CA TYR A 562 0.17 9.57 -11.04
C TYR A 562 0.39 10.80 -10.12
N GLY A 563 1.55 11.45 -10.23
CA GLY A 563 1.89 12.66 -9.48
C GLY A 563 1.51 13.94 -10.24
N TYR A 564 0.98 14.93 -9.52
CA TYR A 564 0.45 16.16 -10.12
C TYR A 564 1.47 16.91 -10.98
N LEU A 565 2.72 17.06 -10.53
CA LEU A 565 3.72 17.87 -11.23
C LEU A 565 4.26 17.16 -12.48
N SER A 566 4.41 15.84 -12.45
CA SER A 566 4.76 15.04 -13.64
C SER A 566 3.67 15.15 -14.71
N ASN A 567 2.41 14.91 -14.33
CA ASN A 567 1.29 14.96 -15.27
C ASN A 567 0.94 16.37 -15.76
N LEU A 568 1.18 17.40 -14.93
CA LEU A 568 1.05 18.79 -15.36
C LEU A 568 2.07 19.13 -16.45
N GLY A 569 3.32 18.68 -16.30
CA GLY A 569 4.38 18.84 -17.30
C GLY A 569 4.05 18.17 -18.63
N ASP A 570 3.36 17.04 -18.58
CA ASP A 570 2.89 16.29 -19.74
C ASP A 570 1.57 16.81 -20.33
N GLY A 571 0.92 17.79 -19.70
CA GLY A 571 -0.37 18.32 -20.14
C GLY A 571 -1.56 17.36 -19.95
N LYS A 572 -1.46 16.42 -19.01
CA LYS A 572 -2.47 15.36 -18.76
C LYS A 572 -3.45 15.69 -17.63
N VAL A 573 -3.28 16.80 -16.92
CA VAL A 573 -4.15 17.18 -15.80
C VAL A 573 -5.42 17.90 -16.31
N PRO A 574 -6.63 17.41 -15.99
CA PRO A 574 -7.90 18.12 -16.22
C PRO A 574 -7.87 19.52 -15.60
N GLY A 575 -8.24 20.54 -16.37
CA GLY A 575 -8.15 21.95 -15.96
C GLY A 575 -6.72 22.54 -15.90
N GLY A 576 -5.67 21.72 -16.06
CA GLY A 576 -4.28 22.14 -16.12
C GLY A 576 -3.70 22.64 -14.79
N PHE A 577 -3.19 23.88 -14.78
CA PHE A 577 -2.47 24.42 -13.62
C PHE A 577 -3.41 24.99 -12.54
N THR A 578 -3.11 24.69 -11.28
CA THR A 578 -3.69 25.36 -10.11
C THR A 578 -2.61 25.79 -9.11
N PRO A 579 -2.72 26.98 -8.49
CA PRO A 579 -1.88 27.38 -7.37
C PRO A 579 -2.47 26.96 -6.00
N GLY A 580 -3.52 26.14 -5.98
CA GLY A 580 -4.33 25.88 -4.77
C GLY A 580 -3.77 24.85 -3.79
N PHE A 581 -2.61 24.26 -4.07
CA PHE A 581 -1.94 23.35 -3.14
C PHE A 581 -1.14 24.12 -2.09
N ASP A 582 -1.13 23.61 -0.86
CA ASP A 582 -0.51 24.26 0.31
C ASP A 582 0.83 23.63 0.71
N LEU A 583 1.06 22.34 0.42
CA LEU A 583 2.23 21.57 0.86
C LEU A 583 2.74 20.61 -0.24
N LEU A 584 3.99 20.18 -0.14
CA LEU A 584 4.65 19.18 -0.99
C LEU A 584 5.09 17.98 -0.17
N GLU A 585 4.68 16.78 -0.56
CA GLU A 585 5.01 15.57 0.19
C GLU A 585 6.41 15.03 -0.10
N LEU A 586 7.16 14.78 0.98
CA LEU A 586 8.25 13.81 0.98
C LEU A 586 7.69 12.46 1.46
N ASN A 587 7.86 11.42 0.64
CA ASN A 587 7.20 10.14 0.83
C ASN A 587 8.22 9.01 0.96
N ALA A 588 7.93 8.01 1.78
CA ALA A 588 8.89 6.96 2.07
C ALA A 588 9.09 5.96 0.91
N GLU A 589 8.14 5.85 -0.02
CA GLU A 589 8.11 4.86 -1.10
C GLU A 589 8.61 5.41 -2.45
N VAL A 590 9.05 6.68 -2.52
CA VAL A 590 9.48 7.33 -3.76
C VAL A 590 10.83 8.02 -3.65
N ASP A 591 11.45 8.30 -4.79
CA ASP A 591 12.60 9.21 -4.86
C ASP A 591 12.16 10.65 -4.57
N ASN A 592 12.66 11.21 -3.48
CA ASN A 592 12.33 12.55 -3.01
C ASN A 592 13.21 13.66 -3.61
N GLU A 593 14.31 13.34 -4.31
CA GLU A 593 15.19 14.36 -4.91
C GLU A 593 14.42 15.32 -5.84
N PRO A 594 13.53 14.88 -6.73
CA PRO A 594 12.74 15.77 -7.58
C PRO A 594 11.83 16.71 -6.78
N THR A 595 11.24 16.22 -5.68
CA THR A 595 10.36 17.02 -4.81
C THR A 595 11.15 18.07 -4.04
N ILE A 596 12.29 17.71 -3.46
CA ILE A 596 13.19 18.65 -2.78
C ILE A 596 13.65 19.73 -3.76
N ALA A 597 14.07 19.34 -4.96
CA ALA A 597 14.44 20.29 -6.01
C ALA A 597 13.27 21.19 -6.42
N ALA A 598 12.03 20.71 -6.40
CA ALA A 598 10.85 21.52 -6.67
C ALA A 598 10.60 22.55 -5.57
N ALA A 599 10.67 22.14 -4.30
CA ALA A 599 10.58 23.06 -3.16
C ALA A 599 11.62 24.18 -3.26
N HIS A 600 12.89 23.85 -3.54
CA HIS A 600 13.95 24.84 -3.78
C HIS A 600 13.60 25.81 -4.92
N ARG A 601 13.09 25.31 -6.05
CA ARG A 601 12.66 26.18 -7.17
C ARG A 601 11.50 27.09 -6.79
N PHE A 602 10.54 26.62 -6.00
CA PHE A 602 9.45 27.47 -5.50
C PHE A 602 9.98 28.54 -4.54
N TRP A 603 10.89 28.17 -3.65
CA TRP A 603 11.49 29.12 -2.70
C TRP A 603 12.39 30.16 -3.38
N ASP A 604 13.12 29.79 -4.43
CA ASP A 604 13.89 30.70 -5.28
C ASP A 604 12.99 31.79 -5.90
N GLN A 605 11.72 31.47 -6.14
CA GLN A 605 10.71 32.40 -6.69
C GLN A 605 9.99 33.20 -5.60
N GLY A 606 10.26 32.94 -4.32
CA GLY A 606 9.56 33.54 -3.19
C GLY A 606 8.19 32.91 -2.89
N THR A 607 7.87 31.76 -3.48
CA THR A 607 6.63 31.02 -3.23
C THR A 607 6.77 30.22 -1.94
N ARG A 608 5.88 30.47 -0.97
CA ARG A 608 5.83 29.77 0.31
C ARG A 608 5.03 28.48 0.18
N LEU A 609 5.67 27.45 -0.36
CA LEU A 609 5.14 26.09 -0.47
C LEU A 609 6.07 25.15 0.30
N TYR A 610 5.58 24.53 1.36
CA TYR A 610 6.40 23.86 2.38
C TYR A 610 6.23 22.34 2.33
N PHE A 611 7.07 21.61 3.05
CA PHE A 611 6.97 20.15 3.11
C PHE A 611 5.80 19.65 3.97
N THR A 612 5.23 18.53 3.56
CA THR A 612 4.57 17.53 4.40
C THR A 612 5.36 16.21 4.26
N ALA A 613 5.13 15.24 5.14
CA ALA A 613 5.75 13.92 4.99
C ALA A 613 4.89 12.80 5.55
N GLY A 614 4.95 11.64 4.91
CA GLY A 614 4.21 10.45 5.30
C GLY A 614 4.78 9.19 4.65
N THR A 615 4.37 8.03 5.17
CA THR A 615 4.91 6.74 4.75
C THR A 615 4.22 6.14 3.55
N ASP A 616 2.94 6.45 3.36
CA ASP A 616 2.09 5.81 2.35
C ASP A 616 2.00 4.29 2.58
N THR A 617 1.93 3.93 3.86
CA THR A 617 1.82 2.54 4.29
C THR A 617 0.44 2.00 3.97
N HIS A 618 0.38 0.86 3.29
CA HIS A 618 -0.84 0.09 3.02
C HIS A 618 -0.92 -1.21 3.83
N ASP A 619 0.24 -1.70 4.29
CA ASP A 619 0.35 -2.88 5.13
C ASP A 619 1.27 -2.60 6.33
N ALA A 620 0.67 -2.21 7.46
CA ALA A 620 1.44 -1.93 8.67
C ALA A 620 2.07 -3.17 9.32
N TRP A 621 1.70 -4.39 8.88
CA TRP A 621 2.38 -5.60 9.35
C TRP A 621 3.78 -5.69 8.76
N ASN A 622 3.92 -5.39 7.48
CA ASN A 622 5.17 -5.51 6.75
C ASN A 622 5.95 -4.17 6.75
N ASP A 623 5.28 -3.04 6.57
CA ASP A 623 5.89 -1.73 6.50
C ASP A 623 6.05 -1.03 7.87
N LEU A 624 7.12 -0.25 8.00
CA LEU A 624 7.36 0.56 9.20
C LEU A 624 6.63 1.89 9.11
N THR A 625 5.45 1.95 9.74
CA THR A 625 4.67 3.18 9.94
C THR A 625 5.50 4.29 10.62
N GLY A 626 5.36 5.54 10.15
CA GLY A 626 6.08 6.70 10.70
C GLY A 626 7.60 6.72 10.51
N ARG A 627 8.17 5.88 9.61
CA ARG A 627 9.62 5.86 9.30
C ARG A 627 10.11 7.15 8.65
N ILE A 628 9.23 7.84 7.94
CA ILE A 628 9.35 9.27 7.66
C ILE A 628 8.14 9.94 8.32
N ARG A 629 8.33 11.11 8.92
CA ARG A 629 7.25 11.84 9.58
C ARG A 629 7.43 13.34 9.43
N MET A 630 6.32 14.05 9.56
CA MET A 630 6.32 15.50 9.66
C MET A 630 6.34 15.91 11.13
N MET A 631 7.29 16.76 11.50
CA MET A 631 7.35 17.42 12.80
C MET A 631 6.77 18.82 12.66
N GLY A 632 5.79 19.16 13.50
CA GLY A 632 5.14 20.47 13.54
C GLY A 632 5.25 21.11 14.92
N HIS A 633 5.59 22.41 14.95
CA HIS A 633 5.68 23.17 16.19
C HIS A 633 4.34 23.85 16.52
N VAL A 634 3.65 23.36 17.55
CA VAL A 634 2.30 23.83 17.93
C VAL A 634 2.35 24.46 19.31
N PRO A 635 2.52 25.80 19.42
CA PRO A 635 2.51 26.46 20.71
C PRO A 635 1.10 26.45 21.30
N GLY A 636 0.90 25.73 22.39
CA GLY A 636 -0.39 25.65 23.10
C GLY A 636 -1.05 24.27 23.01
N GLU A 637 -2.37 24.25 22.86
CA GLU A 637 -3.14 23.01 22.78
C GLU A 637 -2.92 22.32 21.42
N LEU A 638 -2.45 21.07 21.46
CA LEU A 638 -2.31 20.25 20.27
C LEU A 638 -3.70 19.85 19.74
N THR A 639 -4.02 20.33 18.54
CA THR A 639 -5.22 19.94 17.80
C THR A 639 -4.87 19.69 16.34
N PRO A 640 -5.61 18.84 15.61
CA PRO A 640 -5.38 18.60 14.18
C PRO A 640 -5.29 19.88 13.35
N ARG A 641 -6.16 20.86 13.63
CA ARG A 641 -6.19 22.14 12.92
C ARG A 641 -5.02 23.05 13.29
N ALA A 642 -4.61 23.07 14.56
CA ALA A 642 -3.43 23.84 14.97
C ALA A 642 -2.15 23.26 14.37
N PHE A 643 -2.05 21.93 14.29
CA PHE A 643 -0.96 21.22 13.63
C PHE A 643 -0.90 21.55 12.13
N ALA A 644 -2.02 21.39 11.40
CA ALA A 644 -2.09 21.74 9.97
C ALA A 644 -1.72 23.20 9.68
N ARG A 645 -2.14 24.15 10.55
CA ARG A 645 -1.74 25.56 10.43
C ARG A 645 -0.25 25.78 10.61
N ALA A 646 0.35 25.12 11.60
CA ALA A 646 1.80 25.20 11.81
C ALA A 646 2.55 24.76 10.55
N LEU A 647 2.12 23.66 9.91
CA LEU A 647 2.71 23.20 8.65
C LEU A 647 2.49 24.21 7.51
N LYS A 648 1.27 24.74 7.37
CA LYS A 648 0.93 25.76 6.37
C LYS A 648 1.77 27.03 6.51
N ASP A 649 2.09 27.42 7.74
CA ASP A 649 2.92 28.59 8.05
C ASP A 649 4.44 28.30 7.91
N GLY A 650 4.82 27.03 7.70
CA GLY A 650 6.20 26.57 7.52
C GLY A 650 6.91 26.22 8.82
N HIS A 651 6.19 26.17 9.93
CA HIS A 651 6.69 25.87 11.28
C HIS A 651 6.84 24.36 11.50
N GLY A 652 7.58 23.71 10.60
CA GLY A 652 7.75 22.26 10.59
C GLY A 652 8.94 21.79 9.76
N TYR A 653 9.27 20.50 9.88
CA TYR A 653 10.30 19.83 9.08
C TYR A 653 9.96 18.34 8.91
N ALA A 654 10.41 17.74 7.80
CA ALA A 654 10.30 16.31 7.57
C ALA A 654 11.54 15.60 8.12
N THR A 655 11.39 14.37 8.63
CA THR A 655 12.53 13.62 9.19
C THR A 655 12.33 12.11 9.14
N GLN A 656 13.43 11.38 8.96
CA GLN A 656 13.55 9.93 9.12
C GLN A 656 14.23 9.51 10.43
N GLY A 657 14.74 10.46 11.21
CA GLY A 657 15.42 10.18 12.48
C GLY A 657 15.80 11.45 13.24
N PRO A 658 16.70 12.30 12.69
CA PRO A 658 17.16 13.50 13.38
C PRO A 658 16.02 14.46 13.77
N LEU A 659 16.05 14.93 15.01
CA LEU A 659 15.09 15.88 15.57
C LEU A 659 15.75 17.25 15.73
N LEU A 660 15.06 18.31 15.31
CA LEU A 660 15.60 19.65 15.13
C LEU A 660 14.80 20.70 15.90
N PHE A 661 15.50 21.52 16.67
CA PHE A 661 14.94 22.50 17.59
C PHE A 661 15.55 23.89 17.33
N PRO A 662 14.91 24.73 16.50
CA PRO A 662 15.42 26.07 16.21
C PRO A 662 15.34 26.98 17.44
N GLU A 663 16.36 27.81 17.67
CA GLU A 663 16.39 28.69 18.84
C GLU A 663 15.66 30.02 18.61
N LYS A 664 16.31 30.99 17.95
CA LYS A 664 15.81 32.38 17.86
C LYS A 664 14.89 32.62 16.67
N HIS A 665 15.02 31.81 15.62
CA HIS A 665 14.33 31.97 14.34
C HIS A 665 13.75 30.63 13.93
N MET A 666 12.42 30.57 13.83
CA MET A 666 11.69 29.35 13.49
C MET A 666 11.85 29.02 12.00
N PHE A 667 11.63 27.76 11.63
CA PHE A 667 11.39 27.40 10.23
C PHE A 667 10.20 28.20 9.69
N GLY A 668 10.22 28.61 8.42
CA GLY A 668 9.17 29.44 7.81
C GLY A 668 9.21 30.94 8.16
N ASP A 669 9.96 31.35 9.19
CA ASP A 669 10.12 32.76 9.57
C ASP A 669 10.98 33.55 8.57
N SER A 670 10.99 34.88 8.72
CA SER A 670 11.89 35.78 8.00
C SER A 670 12.99 36.34 8.91
N LEU A 671 14.25 36.13 8.53
CA LEU A 671 15.42 36.82 9.07
C LEU A 671 15.66 38.14 8.32
N ARG A 672 15.58 39.26 9.05
CA ARG A 672 15.83 40.60 8.49
C ARG A 672 17.29 40.99 8.61
N LEU A 673 17.92 41.27 7.47
CA LEU A 673 19.32 41.67 7.38
C LEU A 673 19.44 43.03 6.69
N VAL A 674 20.42 43.83 7.10
CA VAL A 674 20.73 45.12 6.47
C VAL A 674 21.75 44.90 5.38
N GLU A 675 21.42 45.23 4.14
CA GLU A 675 22.33 45.14 2.99
C GLU A 675 23.06 43.78 2.94
N ASP A 676 24.40 43.79 2.90
CA ASP A 676 25.28 42.60 2.86
C ASP A 676 25.71 42.12 4.25
N ALA A 677 25.01 42.53 5.31
CA ALA A 677 25.26 42.02 6.65
C ALA A 677 25.10 40.50 6.68
N LYS A 678 26.05 39.84 7.36
CA LYS A 678 25.98 38.41 7.65
C LYS A 678 24.92 38.14 8.71
N GLY A 679 24.22 37.02 8.56
CA GLY A 679 23.27 36.50 9.55
C GLY A 679 23.88 35.36 10.36
N GLU A 680 23.15 34.91 11.37
CA GLU A 680 23.45 33.69 12.14
C GLU A 680 22.13 32.94 12.33
N TRP A 681 22.19 31.62 12.20
CA TRP A 681 21.06 30.75 12.52
C TRP A 681 21.53 29.57 13.36
N THR A 682 20.80 29.34 14.46
CA THR A 682 21.13 28.31 15.45
C THR A 682 19.97 27.34 15.59
N VAL A 683 20.27 26.06 15.42
CA VAL A 683 19.34 24.94 15.54
C VAL A 683 20.03 23.85 16.37
N ASN A 684 19.37 23.37 17.42
CA ASN A 684 19.83 22.19 18.13
C ASN A 684 19.33 20.94 17.40
N ALA A 685 20.18 19.92 17.31
CA ALA A 685 19.87 18.66 16.66
C ALA A 685 20.15 17.51 17.63
N THR A 686 19.25 16.52 17.61
CA THR A 686 19.41 15.28 18.38
C THR A 686 19.07 14.09 17.47
N ALA A 687 19.85 13.02 17.54
CA ALA A 687 19.55 11.74 16.89
C ALA A 687 19.89 10.59 17.83
N VAL A 688 19.01 9.59 17.91
CA VAL A 688 19.23 8.42 18.77
C VAL A 688 20.35 7.51 18.24
N ASN A 689 20.62 7.56 16.94
CA ASN A 689 21.63 6.76 16.24
C ASN A 689 22.93 7.55 15.92
N ASP A 690 23.22 8.59 16.70
CA ASP A 690 24.34 9.52 16.51
C ASP A 690 24.25 10.38 15.23
N LEU A 691 24.57 11.66 15.34
CA LEU A 691 24.60 12.61 14.22
C LEU A 691 25.86 12.41 13.36
N ALA A 692 25.76 12.67 12.05
CA ALA A 692 26.88 12.54 11.12
C ALA A 692 27.26 13.88 10.44
N GLU A 693 26.29 14.58 9.86
CA GLU A 693 26.54 15.80 9.09
C GLU A 693 25.35 16.76 9.12
N ALA A 694 25.62 18.06 9.13
CA ALA A 694 24.62 19.08 8.82
C ALA A 694 25.08 19.97 7.67
N ARG A 695 24.18 20.26 6.74
CA ARG A 695 24.40 21.12 5.56
C ARG A 695 23.46 22.32 5.60
N LEU A 696 24.01 23.52 5.43
CA LEU A 696 23.25 24.73 5.16
C LEU A 696 23.04 24.84 3.65
N ILE A 697 21.79 24.77 3.23
CA ILE A 697 21.36 24.84 1.83
C ILE A 697 20.86 26.26 1.53
N GLY A 698 21.20 26.78 0.35
CA GLY A 698 20.75 28.06 -0.15
C GLY A 698 20.12 27.96 -1.54
N GLN A 699 19.91 29.13 -2.15
CA GLN A 699 19.27 29.28 -3.45
C GLN A 699 19.77 28.26 -4.50
N GLY A 700 18.84 27.65 -5.24
CA GLY A 700 19.16 26.64 -6.25
C GLY A 700 19.66 25.30 -5.70
N GLY A 701 19.58 25.07 -4.37
CA GLY A 701 20.09 23.86 -3.72
C GLY A 701 21.61 23.91 -3.45
N GLU A 702 22.23 25.09 -3.44
CA GLU A 702 23.66 25.23 -3.17
C GLU A 702 23.97 24.93 -1.70
N VAL A 703 24.94 24.04 -1.45
CA VAL A 703 25.49 23.83 -0.09
C VAL A 703 26.41 25.00 0.26
N LEU A 704 25.93 25.89 1.12
CA LEU A 704 26.65 27.09 1.57
C LEU A 704 27.68 26.78 2.66
N ALA A 705 27.40 25.78 3.49
CA ALA A 705 28.27 25.34 4.56
C ALA A 705 27.96 23.89 4.97
N THR A 706 28.96 23.19 5.48
CA THR A 706 28.84 21.83 6.01
C THR A 706 29.53 21.76 7.36
N GLN A 707 28.91 21.07 8.32
CA GLN A 707 29.47 20.76 9.63
C GLN A 707 29.41 19.24 9.83
N SER A 708 30.56 18.61 10.02
CA SER A 708 30.61 17.22 10.49
C SER A 708 30.22 17.16 11.96
N LEU A 709 29.44 16.14 12.31
CA LEU A 709 28.87 15.92 13.64
C LEU A 709 29.35 14.59 14.20
N ASP A 710 29.30 14.47 15.53
CA ASP A 710 29.50 13.22 16.25
C ASP A 710 28.63 13.20 17.52
N GLY A 711 28.22 11.99 17.93
CA GLY A 711 27.39 11.78 19.11
C GLY A 711 25.92 12.15 18.91
N THR A 712 25.14 12.06 19.99
CA THR A 712 23.67 12.14 19.93
C THR A 712 23.13 13.55 19.82
N ASP A 713 23.87 14.57 20.23
CA ASP A 713 23.38 15.95 20.36
C ASP A 713 24.39 16.96 19.81
N ALA A 714 23.90 17.96 19.09
CA ALA A 714 24.72 19.06 18.58
C ALA A 714 23.97 20.39 18.56
N THR A 715 24.67 21.48 18.87
CA THR A 715 24.20 22.84 18.56
C THR A 715 24.80 23.27 17.22
N LEU A 716 23.97 23.36 16.19
CA LEU A 716 24.35 23.79 14.85
C LEU A 716 24.26 25.31 14.78
N THR A 717 25.40 25.99 14.60
CA THR A 717 25.42 27.45 14.41
C THR A 717 26.05 27.78 13.07
N PHE A 718 25.22 28.21 12.13
CA PHE A 718 25.63 28.57 10.78
C PHE A 718 25.69 30.09 10.59
N GLU A 719 26.80 30.57 10.04
CA GLU A 719 26.90 31.93 9.52
C GLU A 719 26.19 31.98 8.16
N ILE A 720 25.22 32.90 8.01
CA ILE A 720 24.53 33.14 6.74
C ILE A 720 25.34 34.17 5.95
N PRO A 721 25.92 33.81 4.78
CA PRO A 721 26.73 34.73 3.98
C PRO A 721 25.99 36.01 3.60
N GLY A 722 26.71 37.13 3.48
CA GLY A 722 26.13 38.43 3.14
C GLY A 722 25.51 38.51 1.73
N ASP A 723 25.93 37.60 0.85
CA ASP A 723 25.46 37.45 -0.52
C ASP A 723 24.38 36.37 -0.71
N ALA A 724 24.07 35.57 0.33
CA ALA A 724 22.94 34.64 0.33
C ALA A 724 21.62 35.41 0.23
N LYS A 725 20.68 34.94 -0.60
CA LYS A 725 19.41 35.59 -0.93
C LYS A 725 18.25 34.60 -0.93
N GLY A 726 17.05 35.13 -0.78
CA GLY A 726 15.81 34.35 -0.83
C GLY A 726 15.57 33.60 0.46
N TRP A 727 16.30 32.50 0.67
CA TRP A 727 16.08 31.55 1.75
C TRP A 727 17.37 30.78 2.08
N VAL A 728 17.39 30.17 3.26
CA VAL A 728 18.31 29.08 3.62
C VAL A 728 17.54 27.97 4.33
N ALA A 729 17.99 26.72 4.20
CA ALA A 729 17.44 25.57 4.91
C ALA A 729 18.58 24.69 5.44
N LEU A 730 18.25 23.74 6.31
CA LEU A 730 19.13 22.68 6.79
C LEU A 730 18.70 21.31 6.28
N GLU A 731 19.70 20.52 5.94
CA GLU A 731 19.65 19.06 5.92
C GLU A 731 20.56 18.54 7.03
N VAL A 732 20.09 17.57 7.80
CA VAL A 732 20.86 16.95 8.89
C VAL A 732 20.75 15.44 8.77
N ASP A 733 21.90 14.76 8.66
CA ASP A 733 21.99 13.30 8.55
C ASP A 733 22.47 12.70 9.87
N ASP A 734 21.93 11.54 10.22
CA ASP A 734 22.49 10.67 11.26
C ASP A 734 23.50 9.65 10.69
N ALA A 735 24.07 8.83 11.57
CA ALA A 735 25.08 7.85 11.19
C ALA A 735 24.51 6.62 10.46
N ASP A 736 23.20 6.38 10.52
CA ASP A 736 22.51 5.30 9.81
C ASP A 736 22.09 5.74 8.39
N GLY A 737 22.18 7.04 8.09
CA GLY A 737 21.88 7.63 6.80
C GLY A 737 20.47 8.21 6.71
N ASP A 738 19.76 8.30 7.83
CA ASP A 738 18.46 8.96 7.92
C ASP A 738 18.65 10.48 7.94
N THR A 739 17.79 11.21 7.22
CA THR A 739 17.91 12.65 7.05
C THR A 739 16.68 13.40 7.61
N ALA A 740 16.92 14.61 8.12
CA ALA A 740 15.90 15.61 8.37
C ALA A 740 16.03 16.80 7.41
N TRP A 741 14.90 17.21 6.82
CA TRP A 741 14.79 18.33 5.88
C TRP A 741 13.91 19.44 6.46
N THR A 742 14.51 20.60 6.70
CA THR A 742 13.78 21.75 7.25
C THR A 742 13.04 22.55 6.19
N ASN A 743 11.91 23.15 6.58
CA ASN A 743 11.37 24.29 5.84
C ASN A 743 12.30 25.51 5.95
N PRO A 744 12.26 26.45 4.98
CA PRO A 744 13.28 27.49 4.86
C PRO A 744 13.15 28.56 5.94
N LEU A 745 14.28 29.13 6.34
CA LEU A 745 14.36 30.46 6.92
C LEU A 745 14.48 31.50 5.77
N TRP A 746 13.50 32.38 5.65
CA TRP A 746 13.48 33.41 4.61
C TRP A 746 14.44 34.55 4.90
N LEU A 747 15.13 35.05 3.89
CA LEU A 747 16.10 36.14 4.00
C LEU A 747 15.52 37.45 3.46
N GLU A 748 15.16 38.36 4.37
CA GLU A 748 14.69 39.71 4.03
C GLU A 748 15.84 40.73 4.13
N ARG A 749 16.52 40.97 3.02
CA ARG A 749 17.57 42.00 2.94
C ARG A 749 16.96 43.36 2.61
N ARG A 750 17.18 44.35 3.48
CA ARG A 750 16.69 45.72 3.31
C ARG A 750 17.84 46.73 3.30
N SER A 751 17.75 47.69 2.40
CA SER A 751 18.64 48.86 2.39
C SER A 751 18.09 49.96 3.30
N LYS A 752 18.93 50.91 3.70
CA LYS A 752 18.44 52.13 4.37
C LYS A 752 17.42 52.89 3.50
N ALA A 753 17.55 52.86 2.18
CA ALA A 753 16.63 53.54 1.27
C ALA A 753 15.22 52.93 1.30
N ASP A 754 15.12 51.60 1.48
CA ASP A 754 13.84 50.88 1.55
C ASP A 754 12.98 51.36 2.72
N TYR A 755 13.62 51.69 3.86
CA TYR A 755 12.93 52.24 5.04
C TYR A 755 12.59 53.72 4.91
N LEU A 756 13.27 54.45 4.03
CA LEU A 756 13.06 55.89 3.83
C LEU A 756 12.07 56.19 2.68
N GLY A 757 11.68 55.17 1.90
CA GLY A 757 10.74 55.33 0.77
C GLY A 757 11.29 56.26 -0.32
N HIS A 758 12.61 56.32 -0.49
CA HIS A 758 13.24 57.12 -1.53
C HIS A 758 13.65 56.21 -2.68
N ASP A 759 12.72 56.00 -3.61
CA ASP A 759 13.07 55.64 -4.97
C ASP A 759 13.95 56.77 -5.51
N GLY A 760 15.16 56.46 -5.97
CA GLY A 760 16.18 57.44 -6.34
C GLY A 760 15.81 58.32 -7.54
N THR A 761 14.93 59.30 -7.35
CA THR A 761 14.69 60.42 -8.28
C THR A 761 14.79 61.75 -7.53
N ASN A 762 15.98 62.05 -7.02
CA ASN A 762 16.41 63.45 -6.95
C ASN A 762 17.02 63.79 -8.31
N GLU A 763 16.16 64.09 -9.31
CA GLU A 763 16.57 64.96 -10.40
C GLU A 763 16.95 66.30 -9.78
N GLY A 764 18.25 66.62 -9.84
CA GLY A 764 18.77 67.92 -9.44
C GLY A 764 18.21 69.02 -10.34
N GLY A 765 17.06 69.57 -9.96
CA GLY A 765 16.62 70.88 -10.41
C GLY A 765 17.40 71.95 -9.67
N ALA A 766 18.46 72.45 -10.29
CA ALA A 766 19.06 73.74 -9.97
C ALA A 766 19.20 74.52 -11.27
N ASP A 767 18.12 75.18 -11.67
CA ASP A 767 18.17 76.30 -12.60
C ASP A 767 18.80 77.52 -11.91
N GLU A 768 19.74 78.11 -12.65
CA GLU A 768 20.21 79.50 -12.74
C GLU A 768 19.79 80.54 -11.67
N GLU A 769 20.77 81.32 -11.17
CA GLU A 769 20.78 82.79 -11.33
C GLU A 769 22.16 83.43 -11.01
N ASP A 770 22.69 84.13 -12.02
CA ASP A 770 23.43 85.42 -12.02
C ASP A 770 24.68 85.67 -11.14
N ALA A 771 25.86 85.67 -11.79
CA ALA A 771 26.77 86.83 -11.98
C ALA A 771 28.15 86.43 -12.54
#